data_AF-A0A0L0HTU8-F1
#
_entry.id   AF-A0A0L0HTU8-F1
#
_cell.length_a   1.000
_cell.length_b   1.000
_cell.length_c   1.000
_cell.angle_alpha   90.00
_cell.angle_beta   90.00
_cell.angle_gamma   90.00
#
_symmetry.space_group_name_H-M   'P 1'
#
loop_
_entity.id
_entity.type
_entity.pdbx_description
1 polymer ?
#
loop_
_entity_poly.entity_id
_entity_poly.type
_entity_poly.pdbx_seq_one_letter_code
_entity_poly.pdbx_strand_id
1 'polypeptide(L)'
;MPNSLYVGGHRPRKHIHVSITYKTQKIDTFAIDPSASLTSIIKELCISHFACGNPANYCLRLVETEELVTQERLRRKLRDASNLKLVSSPAIMAADMVKDLTPEDQTLLKRTIFMLQKYLKEDEFVDEFIARSGLEKLQDVIITAQGNTLAYALTSLQTLMEHDRGWDTFSPSFISTLVSIIVKQNLVNICRPATAIIIKLVVADPSNPSSAIQCYGFDVVNRAISAQSSFLPTLVHRLSATDYLLQLNSMHLINSLFRHVTERARIGFIEMLDALDIRTVVLKLMQSSPADELKAQVVEFQRLLILEGHRRKRTPVRVHKHEHAKSLKELWEWSEIDPEEVPDWQRLGFTSTFPHRDLSRVGVLGLGALHSYAQQNREAYQKFFKKQQEQVPERRCPFARAGIEVCEILADFWEVSTGYSTTTSYQPLLLTFHEVFAITLQTFFRLWDEMEADATGDDINRVSALVRSQFKHSASAGKPLDPNLLSSFRTEMLETPYSIVRERQLKNLEVEDDLMTKLPVRNLRERFYKDSYETVKRQRISCLTKGAWFPVIREKGRVKGLYRFYRLGANHKFLHYGEFSEVLNRRPLPDELSERIDMSLATDLLTGQSSPIFRSRKNAGENPSLSFSLVSSSSSDQANPSMADFVCSSAVQYSEWTDGFNMLLDKNIANRDTAEYIQQLTDVAVKLALLDLTGDGIDVAAVSTVDVPDLPTSSTFWYDDGAGVAGGALLAALGDGRSATPVPNGEEDEAFSEAGGSVYEVASTDSFLDCYT
;
A
#
# COMPACT_ATOMS: atom_id res chain seq x y z
N MET A 1 -59.75 21.88 42.95
CA MET A 1 -59.14 21.32 44.18
C MET A 1 -59.26 19.80 44.10
N PRO A 2 -58.27 19.01 44.56
CA PRO A 2 -56.88 19.36 44.93
C PRO A 2 -55.89 18.81 43.86
N ASN A 3 -54.73 19.42 43.56
CA ASN A 3 -53.52 19.55 44.38
C ASN A 3 -53.05 18.24 45.05
N SER A 4 -52.17 17.50 44.37
CA SER A 4 -51.30 16.49 44.98
C SER A 4 -49.84 16.78 44.62
N LEU A 5 -48.96 16.69 45.62
CA LEU A 5 -47.56 17.10 45.48
C LEU A 5 -46.73 15.99 44.81
N TYR A 6 -46.15 16.29 43.64
CA TYR A 6 -44.91 15.60 43.23
C TYR A 6 -43.73 16.29 43.91
N VAL A 7 -43.41 15.82 45.12
CA VAL A 7 -42.13 16.10 45.76
C VAL A 7 -41.03 15.54 44.85
N GLY A 8 -40.18 16.42 44.33
CA GLY A 8 -39.03 16.04 43.52
C GLY A 8 -38.03 15.26 44.35
N GLY A 9 -38.13 13.93 44.33
CA GLY A 9 -37.18 13.05 44.99
C GLY A 9 -35.79 13.23 44.40
N HIS A 10 -34.91 13.92 45.13
CA HIS A 10 -33.49 13.94 44.83
C HIS A 10 -32.97 12.50 44.81
N ARG A 11 -32.62 12.00 43.62
CA ARG A 11 -31.80 10.77 43.52
C ARG A 11 -30.54 10.99 44.37
N PRO A 12 -30.15 10.05 45.25
CA PRO A 12 -28.94 10.19 46.03
C PRO A 12 -27.76 10.32 45.06
N ARG A 13 -27.00 11.42 45.17
CA ARG A 13 -25.78 11.58 44.40
C ARG A 13 -24.82 10.47 44.83
N LYS A 14 -24.45 9.57 43.92
CA LYS A 14 -23.39 8.59 44.15
C LYS A 14 -22.07 9.36 44.24
N HIS A 15 -21.59 9.57 45.46
CA HIS A 15 -20.25 10.09 45.71
C HIS A 15 -19.28 8.91 45.64
N ILE A 16 -18.13 9.11 45.02
CA ILE A 16 -17.04 8.12 45.00
C ILE A 16 -16.08 8.49 46.12
N HIS A 17 -15.77 7.54 47.00
CA HIS A 17 -14.84 7.78 48.10
C HIS A 17 -13.40 7.44 47.69
N VAL A 18 -12.51 8.42 47.80
CA VAL A 18 -11.08 8.31 47.41
C VAL A 18 -10.18 8.79 48.53
N SER A 19 -8.94 8.29 48.58
CA SER A 19 -7.90 8.88 49.42
C SER A 19 -7.14 9.94 48.62
N ILE A 20 -6.73 11.05 49.26
CA ILE A 20 -6.01 12.14 48.61
C ILE A 20 -4.79 12.52 49.43
N THR A 21 -3.62 12.54 48.78
CA THR A 21 -2.33 12.88 49.39
C THR A 21 -1.78 14.18 48.84
N TYR A 22 -1.17 15.01 49.70
CA TYR A 22 -0.44 16.21 49.31
C TYR A 22 0.75 16.42 50.25
N LYS A 23 1.97 16.32 49.70
CA LYS A 23 3.24 16.35 50.46
C LYS A 23 3.23 15.30 51.60
N THR A 24 3.15 15.74 52.85
CA THR A 24 3.09 14.89 54.06
C THR A 24 1.68 14.72 54.63
N GLN A 25 0.67 15.38 54.04
CA GLN A 25 -0.71 15.33 54.49
C GLN A 25 -1.51 14.32 53.66
N LYS A 26 -2.42 13.59 54.32
CA LYS A 26 -3.30 12.60 53.69
C LYS A 26 -4.72 12.77 54.22
N ILE A 27 -5.69 12.65 53.31
CA ILE A 27 -7.12 12.51 53.59
C ILE A 27 -7.48 11.09 53.21
N ASP A 28 -7.90 10.26 54.16
CA ASP A 28 -8.19 8.86 53.89
C ASP A 28 -9.51 8.64 53.13
N THR A 29 -10.51 9.51 53.35
CA THR A 29 -11.83 9.43 52.71
C THR A 29 -12.36 10.82 52.32
N PHE A 30 -12.12 11.21 51.06
CA PHE A 30 -12.73 12.38 50.43
C PHE A 30 -13.86 11.94 49.49
N ALA A 31 -15.00 12.61 49.54
CA ALA A 31 -16.20 12.27 48.77
C ALA A 31 -16.27 13.09 47.47
N ILE A 32 -15.89 12.51 46.33
CA ILE A 32 -15.99 13.17 45.02
C ILE A 32 -17.40 13.01 44.47
N ASP A 33 -18.06 14.12 44.13
CA ASP A 33 -19.24 14.13 43.27
C ASP A 33 -18.81 14.02 41.79
N PRO A 34 -19.10 12.91 41.07
CA PRO A 34 -18.68 12.72 39.68
C PRO A 34 -19.41 13.63 38.68
N SER A 35 -20.40 14.41 39.13
CA SER A 35 -21.06 15.46 38.34
C SER A 35 -20.38 16.82 38.46
N ALA A 36 -19.51 17.03 39.44
CA ALA A 36 -18.74 18.26 39.60
C ALA A 36 -17.62 18.39 38.56
N SER A 37 -17.18 19.63 38.33
CA SER A 37 -15.98 19.90 37.53
C SER A 37 -14.71 19.64 38.36
N LEU A 38 -13.69 19.05 37.74
CA LEU A 38 -12.37 18.82 38.33
C LEU A 38 -11.77 20.10 38.94
N THR A 39 -11.96 21.23 38.27
CA THR A 39 -11.53 22.55 38.77
C THR A 39 -12.23 22.95 40.07
N SER A 40 -13.50 22.58 40.29
CA SER A 40 -14.20 22.80 41.56
C SER A 40 -13.68 21.87 42.66
N ILE A 41 -13.43 20.60 42.34
CA ILE A 41 -12.86 19.62 43.27
C ILE A 41 -11.46 20.07 43.73
N ILE A 42 -10.60 20.53 42.82
CA ILE A 42 -9.26 21.04 43.15
C ILE A 42 -9.34 22.34 43.99
N LYS A 43 -10.32 23.23 43.71
CA LYS A 43 -10.58 24.42 44.54
C LYS A 43 -10.97 24.05 45.97
N GLU A 44 -11.87 23.09 46.14
CA GLU A 44 -12.28 22.59 47.46
C GLU A 44 -11.10 21.97 48.21
N LEU A 45 -10.29 21.13 47.55
CA LEU A 45 -9.11 20.52 48.15
C LEU A 45 -8.06 21.55 48.59
N CYS A 46 -7.76 22.58 47.78
CA CYS A 46 -6.79 23.59 48.20
C CYS A 46 -7.31 24.57 49.24
N ILE A 47 -8.57 25.01 49.14
CA ILE A 47 -9.11 26.03 50.07
C ILE A 47 -9.54 25.40 51.39
N SER A 48 -10.25 24.26 51.36
CA SER A 48 -10.91 23.69 52.54
C SER A 48 -10.08 22.65 53.30
N HIS A 49 -9.13 21.97 52.63
CA HIS A 49 -8.42 20.84 53.24
C HIS A 49 -6.90 21.04 53.38
N PHE A 50 -6.20 21.37 52.29
CA PHE A 50 -4.73 21.40 52.29
C PHE A 50 -4.12 22.80 52.46
N ALA A 51 -4.94 23.86 52.45
CA ALA A 51 -4.49 25.25 52.43
C ALA A 51 -3.38 25.54 51.40
N CYS A 52 -3.42 24.84 50.25
CA CYS A 52 -2.51 25.13 49.14
C CYS A 52 -2.91 26.43 48.43
N GLY A 53 -1.97 26.99 47.65
CA GLY A 53 -2.09 28.31 47.02
C GLY A 53 -3.14 28.37 45.91
N ASN A 54 -2.86 29.10 44.83
CA ASN A 54 -3.83 29.21 43.73
C ASN A 54 -4.22 27.80 43.21
N PRO A 55 -5.51 27.39 43.25
CA PRO A 55 -5.94 26.07 42.79
C PRO A 55 -5.60 25.76 41.33
N ALA A 56 -5.41 26.77 40.47
CA ALA A 56 -4.95 26.59 39.09
C ALA A 56 -3.52 26.03 38.97
N ASN A 57 -2.72 26.13 40.03
CA ASN A 57 -1.34 25.63 40.07
C ASN A 57 -1.27 24.13 40.39
N TYR A 58 -2.39 23.43 40.54
CA TYR A 58 -2.45 22.04 40.97
C TYR A 58 -3.33 21.16 40.06
N CYS A 59 -2.98 19.87 39.98
CA CYS A 59 -3.77 18.84 39.32
C CYS A 59 -3.80 17.56 40.17
N LEU A 60 -4.77 16.68 39.91
CA LEU A 60 -4.84 15.36 40.52
C LEU A 60 -4.17 14.32 39.61
N ARG A 61 -3.37 13.44 40.22
CA ARG A 61 -2.79 12.25 39.59
C ARG A 61 -3.15 11.01 40.41
N LEU A 62 -3.22 9.85 39.78
CA LEU A 62 -3.29 8.58 40.51
C LEU A 62 -1.96 8.34 41.26
N VAL A 63 -2.01 7.78 42.47
CA VAL A 63 -0.77 7.44 43.22
C VAL A 63 -0.03 6.28 42.58
N GLU A 64 -0.78 5.26 42.14
CA GLU A 64 -0.24 3.98 41.64
C GLU A 64 0.33 4.10 40.22
N THR A 65 -0.38 4.74 39.29
CA THR A 65 0.04 4.87 37.88
C THR A 65 0.71 6.21 37.56
N GLU A 66 0.63 7.19 38.47
CA GLU A 66 1.04 8.60 38.28
C GLU A 66 0.35 9.35 37.13
N GLU A 67 -0.62 8.74 36.45
CA GLU A 67 -1.35 9.34 35.33
C GLU A 67 -2.16 10.57 35.75
N LEU A 68 -2.23 11.57 34.86
CA LEU A 68 -3.07 12.75 35.00
C LEU A 68 -4.56 12.40 35.00
N VAL A 69 -5.30 12.90 36.00
CA VAL A 69 -6.76 12.82 36.06
C VAL A 69 -7.34 14.01 35.30
N THR A 70 -7.98 13.72 34.17
CA THR A 70 -8.61 14.72 33.30
C THR A 70 -10.14 14.71 33.46
N GLN A 71 -10.85 15.77 33.07
CA GLN A 71 -12.32 15.86 33.24
C GLN A 71 -13.06 14.68 32.57
N GLU A 72 -12.59 14.21 31.42
CA GLU A 72 -13.17 13.08 30.67
C GLU A 72 -12.83 11.70 31.25
N ARG A 73 -11.73 11.62 31.99
CA ARG A 73 -11.22 10.39 32.61
C ARG A 73 -11.72 10.25 34.05
N LEU A 74 -12.11 11.34 34.71
CA LEU A 74 -12.64 11.41 36.07
C LEU A 74 -13.70 10.32 36.35
N ARG A 75 -14.73 10.23 35.51
CA ARG A 75 -15.83 9.25 35.69
C ARG A 75 -15.47 7.80 35.35
N ARG A 76 -14.42 7.57 34.55
CA ARG A 76 -14.03 6.24 34.07
C ARG A 76 -12.91 5.61 34.89
N LYS A 77 -12.01 6.43 35.47
CA LYS A 77 -10.84 5.97 36.22
C LYS A 77 -11.04 5.94 37.74
N LEU A 78 -12.00 6.69 38.29
CA LEU A 78 -12.29 6.65 39.72
C LEU A 78 -13.17 5.46 40.08
N ARG A 79 -12.63 4.53 40.88
CA ARG A 79 -13.38 3.53 41.65
C ARG A 79 -13.35 3.91 43.14
N ASP A 80 -14.29 3.39 43.93
CA ASP A 80 -14.20 3.51 45.39
C ASP A 80 -12.85 2.93 45.89
N ALA A 81 -12.22 3.64 46.83
CA ALA A 81 -10.86 3.43 47.33
C ALA A 81 -9.68 3.75 46.37
N SER A 82 -9.90 4.51 45.28
CA SER A 82 -8.79 5.03 44.46
C SER A 82 -7.88 5.97 45.27
N ASN A 83 -6.56 5.80 45.14
CA ASN A 83 -5.57 6.68 45.78
C ASN A 83 -5.14 7.81 44.83
N LEU A 84 -5.39 9.07 45.19
CA LEU A 84 -4.99 10.25 44.44
C LEU A 84 -3.87 11.03 45.14
N LYS A 85 -3.10 11.77 44.35
CA LYS A 85 -2.14 12.76 44.81
C LYS A 85 -2.38 14.10 44.14
N LEU A 86 -2.35 15.17 44.93
CA LEU A 86 -2.36 16.54 44.45
C LEU A 86 -0.92 16.95 44.15
N VAL A 87 -0.66 17.36 42.91
CA VAL A 87 0.68 17.70 42.39
C VAL A 87 0.58 19.03 41.64
N SER A 88 1.70 19.71 41.39
CA SER A 88 1.75 20.89 40.50
C SER A 88 1.05 20.59 39.15
N SER A 89 0.32 21.56 38.61
CA SER A 89 -0.37 21.42 37.32
C SER A 89 0.61 21.31 36.14
N PRO A 90 0.19 20.73 34.99
CA PRO A 90 1.05 20.61 33.80
C PRO A 90 1.70 21.92 33.38
N ALA A 91 0.97 23.04 33.47
CA ALA A 91 1.48 24.40 33.22
C ALA A 91 2.68 24.79 34.10
N ILE A 92 2.63 24.49 35.41
CA ILE A 92 3.73 24.77 36.34
C ILE A 92 4.89 23.81 36.09
N MET A 93 4.61 22.51 35.90
CA MET A 93 5.65 21.52 35.61
C MET A 93 6.38 21.83 34.28
N ALA A 94 5.66 22.26 33.24
CA ALA A 94 6.24 22.72 32.00
C ALA A 94 7.09 23.98 32.19
N ALA A 95 6.62 24.96 32.99
CA ALA A 95 7.40 26.16 33.31
C ALA A 95 8.73 25.84 34.01
N ASP A 96 8.68 24.99 35.05
CA ASP A 96 9.87 24.56 35.80
C ASP A 96 10.82 23.75 34.91
N MET A 97 10.31 22.78 34.14
CA MET A 97 11.13 21.99 33.22
C MET A 97 11.77 22.84 32.13
N VAL A 98 11.03 23.76 31.50
CA VAL A 98 11.59 24.68 30.49
C VAL A 98 12.63 25.60 31.12
N LYS A 99 12.48 26.01 32.37
CA LYS A 99 13.51 26.77 33.09
C LYS A 99 14.78 25.94 33.32
N ASP A 100 14.62 24.67 33.72
CA ASP A 100 15.70 23.75 34.06
C ASP A 100 16.38 23.09 32.84
N LEU A 101 15.82 23.26 31.63
CA LEU A 101 16.47 22.94 30.35
C LEU A 101 17.55 23.98 29.99
N THR A 102 18.58 24.08 30.82
CA THR A 102 19.77 24.92 30.58
C THR A 102 21.05 24.08 30.64
N PRO A 103 22.08 24.40 29.83
CA PRO A 103 23.33 23.62 29.78
C PRO A 103 24.24 23.83 31.01
N GLU A 104 23.92 24.78 31.91
CA GLU A 104 24.77 25.18 33.04
C GLU A 104 24.89 24.10 34.13
N ASP A 105 23.80 23.39 34.46
CA ASP A 105 23.82 22.26 35.40
C ASP A 105 23.49 20.95 34.67
N GLN A 106 24.53 20.20 34.32
CA GLN A 106 24.39 18.91 33.63
C GLN A 106 23.65 17.86 34.46
N THR A 107 23.65 17.95 35.79
CA THR A 107 23.00 16.97 36.67
C THR A 107 21.50 17.22 36.76
N LEU A 108 21.10 18.48 36.92
CA LEU A 108 19.71 18.93 36.83
C LEU A 108 19.18 18.67 35.42
N LEU A 109 19.88 19.11 34.38
CA LEU A 109 19.50 18.94 32.98
C LEU A 109 19.23 17.46 32.65
N LYS A 110 20.14 16.55 33.00
CA LYS A 110 19.96 15.10 32.76
C LYS A 110 18.73 14.55 33.47
N ARG A 111 18.46 14.97 34.71
CA ARG A 111 17.26 14.58 35.47
C ARG A 111 15.98 15.15 34.84
N THR A 112 16.00 16.42 34.45
CA THR A 112 14.88 17.12 33.82
C THR A 112 14.51 16.47 32.49
N ILE A 113 15.46 16.22 31.59
CA ILE A 113 15.22 15.53 30.31
C ILE A 113 14.70 14.11 30.52
N PHE A 114 15.25 13.37 31.51
CA PHE A 114 14.76 12.02 31.81
C PHE A 114 13.30 12.03 32.29
N MET A 115 12.90 12.98 33.15
CA MET A 115 11.51 13.15 33.56
C MET A 115 10.62 13.69 32.43
N LEU A 116 11.17 14.51 31.52
CA LEU A 116 10.44 15.11 30.41
C LEU A 116 9.81 14.05 29.48
N GLN A 117 10.51 12.93 29.22
CA GLN A 117 10.00 11.79 28.46
C GLN A 117 8.69 11.19 29.02
N LYS A 118 8.47 11.32 30.34
CA LYS A 118 7.25 10.83 30.98
C LYS A 118 6.07 11.76 30.72
N TYR A 119 6.28 13.07 30.91
CA TYR A 119 5.21 14.06 30.80
C TYR A 119 4.88 14.43 29.35
N LEU A 120 5.83 14.29 28.42
CA LEU A 120 5.59 14.46 26.97
C LEU A 120 4.64 13.41 26.37
N LYS A 121 4.12 12.44 27.15
CA LYS A 121 3.04 11.52 26.74
C LYS A 121 1.64 12.06 27.06
N GLU A 122 1.55 13.21 27.72
CA GLU A 122 0.31 13.82 28.18
C GLU A 122 0.00 15.05 27.33
N ASP A 123 -1.15 15.04 26.63
CA ASP A 123 -1.56 16.12 25.74
C ASP A 123 -1.55 17.49 26.44
N GLU A 124 -2.09 17.56 27.66
CA GLU A 124 -2.17 18.80 28.44
C GLU A 124 -0.80 19.34 28.88
N PHE A 125 0.23 18.49 28.95
CA PHE A 125 1.60 18.92 29.22
C PHE A 125 2.31 19.38 27.94
N VAL A 126 2.11 18.65 26.83
CA VAL A 126 2.71 18.96 25.53
C VAL A 126 2.30 20.37 25.06
N ASP A 127 1.02 20.71 25.17
CA ASP A 127 0.51 22.03 24.75
C ASP A 127 1.14 23.18 25.58
N GLU A 128 1.25 23.01 26.90
CA GLU A 128 1.91 23.96 27.81
C GLU A 128 3.43 24.04 27.61
N PHE A 129 4.08 22.92 27.24
CA PHE A 129 5.51 22.88 26.96
C PHE A 129 5.85 23.61 25.64
N ILE A 130 5.05 23.42 24.60
CA ILE A 130 5.18 24.11 23.31
C ILE A 130 4.91 25.61 23.48
N ALA A 131 3.83 25.99 24.19
CA ALA A 131 3.47 27.40 24.44
C ALA A 131 4.54 28.21 25.21
N ARG A 132 5.51 27.53 25.83
CA ARG A 132 6.62 28.11 26.61
C ARG A 132 7.98 28.04 25.90
N SER A 133 8.01 27.82 24.58
CA SER A 133 9.26 27.63 23.82
C SER A 133 10.10 26.41 24.27
N GLY A 134 9.47 25.39 24.87
CA GLY A 134 10.18 24.20 25.34
C GLY A 134 10.86 23.41 24.22
N LEU A 135 10.27 23.41 23.01
CA LEU A 135 10.86 22.77 21.83
C LEU A 135 12.17 23.44 21.38
N GLU A 136 12.27 24.77 21.49
CA GLU A 136 13.46 25.52 21.09
C GLU A 136 14.64 25.16 22.02
N LYS A 137 14.40 25.15 23.34
CA LYS A 137 15.40 24.68 24.31
C LYS A 137 15.78 23.21 24.14
N LEU A 138 14.83 22.36 23.77
CA LEU A 138 15.11 20.95 23.49
C LEU A 138 16.00 20.79 22.24
N GLN A 139 15.84 21.63 21.21
CA GLN A 139 16.74 21.69 20.06
C GLN A 139 18.16 22.10 20.48
N ASP A 140 18.32 23.16 21.29
CA ASP A 140 19.61 23.62 21.80
C ASP A 140 20.35 22.54 22.61
N VAL A 141 19.60 21.80 23.44
CA VAL A 141 20.11 20.63 24.17
C VAL A 141 20.56 19.54 23.22
N ILE A 142 19.82 19.22 22.16
CA ILE A 142 20.22 18.20 21.17
C ILE A 142 21.46 18.62 20.36
N ILE A 143 21.63 19.92 20.10
CA ILE A 143 22.80 20.48 19.41
C ILE A 143 24.07 20.39 20.28
N THR A 144 23.94 20.54 21.60
CA THR A 144 25.07 20.69 22.53
C THR A 144 25.40 19.43 23.36
N ALA A 145 24.42 18.58 23.66
CA ALA A 145 24.59 17.42 24.52
C ALA A 145 25.33 16.26 23.85
N GLN A 146 25.89 15.37 24.68
CA GLN A 146 26.60 14.16 24.24
C GLN A 146 26.18 12.93 25.07
N GLY A 147 26.47 11.74 24.53
CA GLY A 147 26.22 10.47 25.21
C GLY A 147 24.78 10.27 25.66
N ASN A 148 24.59 9.82 26.91
CA ASN A 148 23.26 9.50 27.44
C ASN A 148 22.31 10.70 27.54
N THR A 149 22.82 11.92 27.75
CA THR A 149 21.98 13.13 27.78
C THR A 149 21.41 13.43 26.40
N LEU A 150 22.22 13.25 25.34
CA LEU A 150 21.75 13.35 23.95
C LEU A 150 20.72 12.25 23.63
N ALA A 151 20.97 11.00 24.04
CA ALA A 151 20.02 9.90 23.88
C ALA A 151 18.66 10.25 24.52
N TYR A 152 18.66 10.76 25.76
CA TYR A 152 17.41 11.13 26.43
C TYR A 152 16.71 12.31 25.74
N ALA A 153 17.46 13.30 25.25
CA ALA A 153 16.89 14.47 24.57
C ALA A 153 16.25 14.09 23.22
N LEU A 154 16.90 13.21 22.44
CA LEU A 154 16.35 12.67 21.19
C LEU A 154 15.10 11.83 21.45
N THR A 155 15.08 10.97 22.47
CA THR A 155 13.86 10.23 22.84
C THR A 155 12.74 11.16 23.29
N SER A 156 13.04 12.23 24.04
CA SER A 156 12.04 13.26 24.38
C SER A 156 11.47 13.92 23.12
N LEU A 157 12.32 14.28 22.16
CA LEU A 157 11.88 14.88 20.90
C LEU A 157 11.05 13.89 20.07
N GLN A 158 11.44 12.61 20.01
CA GLN A 158 10.66 11.57 19.35
C GLN A 158 9.25 11.48 19.95
N THR A 159 9.12 11.41 21.28
CA THR A 159 7.81 11.35 21.95
C THR A 159 6.99 12.62 21.73
N LEU A 160 7.59 13.81 21.72
CA LEU A 160 6.89 15.05 21.35
C LEU A 160 6.33 14.97 19.91
N MET A 161 7.12 14.42 18.98
CA MET A 161 6.69 14.25 17.58
C MET A 161 5.61 13.17 17.38
N GLU A 162 5.29 12.35 18.39
CA GLU A 162 4.15 11.41 18.35
C GLU A 162 2.79 12.13 18.41
N HIS A 163 2.73 13.36 18.96
CA HIS A 163 1.49 14.15 19.08
C HIS A 163 1.05 14.87 17.80
N ASP A 164 1.81 14.75 16.69
CA ASP A 164 1.52 15.31 15.36
C ASP A 164 1.20 16.82 15.33
N ARG A 165 1.63 17.58 16.36
CA ARG A 165 1.42 19.03 16.49
C ARG A 165 2.63 19.73 17.11
N GLY A 166 2.84 20.99 16.71
CA GLY A 166 3.80 21.92 17.33
C GLY A 166 5.29 21.65 17.10
N TRP A 167 5.63 20.85 16.07
CA TRP A 167 7.01 20.61 15.61
C TRP A 167 7.23 21.04 14.14
N ASP A 168 6.39 21.93 13.63
CA ASP A 168 6.40 22.53 12.29
C ASP A 168 7.47 23.64 12.10
N THR A 169 8.27 23.92 13.13
CA THR A 169 9.20 25.06 13.20
C THR A 169 10.70 24.71 13.17
N PHE A 170 11.09 23.49 12.81
CA PHE A 170 12.50 23.07 12.81
C PHE A 170 13.33 23.82 11.76
N SER A 171 14.46 24.38 12.21
CA SER A 171 15.41 25.05 11.32
C SER A 171 16.17 24.05 10.41
N PRO A 172 16.53 24.43 9.17
CA PRO A 172 17.37 23.59 8.30
C PRO A 172 18.73 23.22 8.93
N SER A 173 19.28 24.09 9.78
CA SER A 173 20.47 23.85 10.59
C SER A 173 20.26 22.73 11.62
N PHE A 174 19.09 22.67 12.28
CA PHE A 174 18.76 21.60 13.20
C PHE A 174 18.63 20.24 12.48
N ILE A 175 17.97 20.22 11.32
CA ILE A 175 17.85 19.00 10.49
C ILE A 175 19.24 18.51 10.03
N SER A 176 20.14 19.42 9.66
CA SER A 176 21.54 19.09 9.34
C SER A 176 22.31 18.52 10.55
N THR A 177 22.02 19.01 11.75
CA THR A 177 22.58 18.44 13.00
C THR A 177 22.07 17.03 13.26
N LEU A 178 20.78 16.75 13.07
CA LEU A 178 20.21 15.39 13.19
C LEU A 178 20.86 14.41 12.20
N VAL A 179 21.03 14.81 10.93
CA VAL A 179 21.77 14.03 9.91
C VAL A 179 23.22 13.80 10.36
N SER A 180 23.90 14.82 10.89
CA SER A 180 25.25 14.67 11.42
C SER A 180 25.34 13.78 12.66
N ILE A 181 24.31 13.72 13.51
CA ILE A 181 24.26 12.83 14.68
C ILE A 181 24.22 11.38 14.21
N ILE A 182 23.37 11.05 13.23
CA ILE A 182 23.29 9.69 12.67
C ILE A 182 24.64 9.26 12.09
N VAL A 183 25.38 10.14 11.42
CA VAL A 183 26.72 9.79 10.88
C VAL A 183 27.75 9.57 11.99
N LYS A 184 27.80 10.46 13.00
CA LYS A 184 28.88 10.47 14.01
C LYS A 184 28.70 9.48 15.15
N GLN A 185 27.46 9.09 15.46
CA GLN A 185 27.13 8.27 16.62
C GLN A 185 26.80 6.84 16.19
N ASN A 186 27.35 5.84 16.88
CA ASN A 186 27.05 4.41 16.66
C ASN A 186 26.24 3.78 17.81
N LEU A 187 25.98 4.53 18.90
CA LEU A 187 25.22 4.02 20.05
C LEU A 187 23.74 3.89 19.68
N VAL A 188 23.17 2.69 19.83
CA VAL A 188 21.78 2.39 19.44
C VAL A 188 20.76 3.28 20.17
N ASN A 189 21.00 3.63 21.43
CA ASN A 189 20.13 4.54 22.20
C ASN A 189 20.10 5.99 21.66
N ILE A 190 21.06 6.38 20.82
CA ILE A 190 21.08 7.65 20.09
C ILE A 190 20.54 7.43 18.67
N CYS A 191 21.00 6.37 17.98
CA CYS A 191 20.64 6.10 16.58
C CYS A 191 19.15 5.81 16.40
N ARG A 192 18.54 5.03 17.29
CA ARG A 192 17.10 4.68 17.22
C ARG A 192 16.19 5.91 17.23
N PRO A 193 16.23 6.81 18.24
CA PRO A 193 15.36 8.00 18.22
C PRO A 193 15.74 8.98 17.11
N ALA A 194 17.04 9.16 16.81
CA ALA A 194 17.46 10.02 15.69
C ALA A 194 16.91 9.53 14.34
N THR A 195 16.94 8.23 14.09
CA THR A 195 16.33 7.61 12.90
C THR A 195 14.82 7.85 12.88
N ALA A 196 14.10 7.58 13.97
CA ALA A 196 12.65 7.77 14.04
C ALA A 196 12.24 9.22 13.77
N ILE A 197 12.98 10.20 14.29
CA ILE A 197 12.79 11.63 14.03
C ILE A 197 12.95 11.92 12.53
N ILE A 198 14.04 11.48 11.88
CA ILE A 198 14.23 11.73 10.45
C ILE A 198 13.14 11.06 9.61
N ILE A 199 12.69 9.86 9.96
CA ILE A 199 11.59 9.19 9.27
C ILE A 199 10.29 10.01 9.38
N LYS A 200 9.92 10.51 10.57
CA LYS A 200 8.77 11.42 10.73
C LYS A 200 8.91 12.68 9.87
N LEU A 201 10.10 13.29 9.76
CA LEU A 201 10.33 14.46 8.88
C LEU A 201 10.17 14.13 7.39
N VAL A 202 10.59 12.94 6.95
CA VAL A 202 10.44 12.47 5.57
C VAL A 202 8.97 12.17 5.22
N VAL A 203 8.20 11.65 6.18
CA VAL A 203 6.75 11.32 6.00
C VAL A 203 5.86 12.57 6.03
N ALA A 204 6.29 13.65 6.69
CA ALA A 204 5.62 14.95 6.84
C ALA A 204 5.64 15.81 5.56
N ASP A 205 5.32 15.18 4.43
CA ASP A 205 5.37 15.75 3.09
C ASP A 205 4.09 16.52 2.74
N PRO A 206 4.18 17.69 2.06
CA PRO A 206 3.01 18.44 1.57
C PRO A 206 2.02 17.64 0.72
N SER A 207 2.47 16.55 0.08
CA SER A 207 1.64 15.69 -0.75
C SER A 207 0.86 14.62 0.01
N ASN A 208 1.05 14.49 1.34
CA ASN A 208 0.41 13.49 2.18
C ASN A 208 -0.74 14.10 3.02
N PRO A 209 -2.02 14.02 2.56
CA PRO A 209 -3.15 14.65 3.25
C PRO A 209 -3.43 14.03 4.63
N SER A 210 -2.92 12.83 4.90
CA SER A 210 -3.11 12.12 6.16
C SER A 210 -2.13 12.55 7.26
N SER A 211 -1.11 13.35 6.94
CA SER A 211 -0.22 13.93 7.95
C SER A 211 -0.74 15.29 8.42
N ALA A 212 -0.79 15.53 9.74
CA ALA A 212 -1.20 16.81 10.28
C ALA A 212 -0.15 17.91 10.08
N ILE A 213 1.12 17.55 9.91
CA ILE A 213 2.23 18.46 9.63
C ILE A 213 2.78 18.14 8.23
N GLN A 214 2.73 19.14 7.35
CA GLN A 214 2.91 19.01 5.91
C GLN A 214 4.01 19.94 5.37
N CYS A 215 4.90 20.44 6.24
CA CYS A 215 5.89 21.47 5.88
C CYS A 215 7.30 20.92 5.57
N TYR A 216 7.51 19.60 5.62
CA TYR A 216 8.82 18.98 5.44
C TYR A 216 8.88 18.10 4.18
N GLY A 217 8.82 16.78 4.34
CA GLY A 217 8.96 15.82 3.24
C GLY A 217 10.41 15.56 2.86
N PHE A 218 10.59 14.67 1.87
CA PHE A 218 11.90 14.18 1.48
C PHE A 218 12.86 15.30 1.02
N ASP A 219 12.39 16.28 0.24
CA ASP A 219 13.25 17.34 -0.31
C ASP A 219 13.93 18.21 0.77
N VAL A 220 13.31 18.38 1.94
CA VAL A 220 13.90 19.15 3.05
C VAL A 220 15.04 18.35 3.71
N VAL A 221 14.80 17.08 3.98
CA VAL A 221 15.80 16.16 4.55
C VAL A 221 16.94 15.89 3.56
N ASN A 222 16.63 15.76 2.27
CA ASN A 222 17.60 15.53 1.22
C ASN A 222 18.61 16.68 1.06
N ARG A 223 18.22 17.93 1.33
CA ARG A 223 19.20 19.05 1.39
C ARG A 223 20.25 18.84 2.49
N ALA A 224 19.84 18.36 3.64
CA ALA A 224 20.75 18.05 4.76
C ALA A 224 21.60 16.81 4.47
N ILE A 225 21.04 15.76 3.85
CA ILE A 225 21.77 14.57 3.41
C ILE A 225 22.81 14.94 2.33
N SER A 226 22.44 15.75 1.34
CA SER A 226 23.33 16.16 0.24
C SER A 226 24.53 16.97 0.71
N ALA A 227 24.41 17.69 1.83
CA ALA A 227 25.52 18.39 2.48
C ALA A 227 26.49 17.45 3.22
N GLN A 228 26.10 16.19 3.46
CA GLN A 228 26.83 15.20 4.23
C GLN A 228 27.02 13.90 3.41
N SER A 229 27.98 13.91 2.50
CA SER A 229 28.26 12.82 1.55
C SER A 229 28.48 11.44 2.18
N SER A 230 28.89 11.38 3.45
CA SER A 230 29.09 10.13 4.20
C SER A 230 27.80 9.51 4.75
N PHE A 231 26.64 10.17 4.64
CA PHE A 231 25.38 9.71 5.24
C PHE A 231 24.91 8.35 4.72
N LEU A 232 24.60 8.23 3.42
CA LEU A 232 24.20 6.94 2.83
C LEU A 232 25.29 5.86 2.96
N PRO A 233 26.58 6.13 2.68
CA PRO A 233 27.66 5.16 2.93
C PRO A 233 27.68 4.62 4.38
N THR A 234 27.43 5.47 5.37
CA THR A 234 27.38 5.05 6.79
C THR A 234 26.20 4.11 7.06
N LEU A 235 25.02 4.38 6.49
CA LEU A 235 23.85 3.51 6.64
C LEU A 235 24.06 2.16 5.97
N VAL A 236 24.61 2.13 4.75
CA VAL A 236 24.89 0.86 4.04
C VAL A 236 25.95 0.04 4.78
N HIS A 237 27.03 0.67 5.27
CA HIS A 237 28.04 0.00 6.09
C HIS A 237 27.44 -0.62 7.37
N ARG A 238 26.47 0.05 8.01
CA ARG A 238 25.79 -0.45 9.22
C ARG A 238 24.92 -1.69 8.99
N LEU A 239 24.45 -1.93 7.78
CA LEU A 239 23.77 -3.20 7.45
C LEU A 239 24.73 -4.40 7.55
N SER A 240 26.05 -4.17 7.47
CA SER A 240 27.09 -5.19 7.69
C SER A 240 27.65 -5.21 9.10
N ALA A 241 27.09 -4.43 10.04
CA ALA A 241 27.49 -4.46 11.45
C ALA A 241 26.99 -5.74 12.15
N THR A 242 27.55 -6.07 13.32
CA THR A 242 27.10 -7.20 14.15
C THR A 242 25.87 -6.88 15.01
N ASP A 243 25.54 -5.59 15.18
CA ASP A 243 24.42 -5.13 16.00
C ASP A 243 23.12 -5.11 15.18
N TYR A 244 22.22 -6.06 15.48
CA TYR A 244 20.89 -6.19 14.87
C TYR A 244 20.06 -4.90 14.93
N LEU A 245 20.09 -4.16 16.04
CA LEU A 245 19.32 -2.93 16.16
C LEU A 245 19.91 -1.83 15.29
N LEU A 246 21.24 -1.79 15.11
CA LEU A 246 21.88 -0.85 14.21
C LEU A 246 21.59 -1.18 12.74
N GLN A 247 21.56 -2.47 12.37
CA GLN A 247 21.08 -2.94 11.06
C GLN A 247 19.62 -2.52 10.82
N LEU A 248 18.72 -2.82 11.76
CA LEU A 248 17.29 -2.53 11.67
C LEU A 248 17.00 -1.04 11.50
N ASN A 249 17.59 -0.18 12.34
CA ASN A 249 17.42 1.27 12.22
C ASN A 249 17.94 1.80 10.87
N SER A 250 19.07 1.28 10.38
CA SER A 250 19.67 1.72 9.11
C SER A 250 18.83 1.28 7.91
N MET A 251 18.34 0.04 7.93
CA MET A 251 17.47 -0.52 6.88
C MET A 251 16.13 0.21 6.81
N HIS A 252 15.51 0.45 7.97
CA HIS A 252 14.24 1.18 8.05
C HIS A 252 14.37 2.62 7.52
N LEU A 253 15.48 3.30 7.84
CA LEU A 253 15.76 4.64 7.31
C LEU A 253 15.98 4.66 5.79
N ILE A 254 16.73 3.68 5.25
CA ILE A 254 16.91 3.53 3.79
C ILE A 254 15.56 3.29 3.11
N ASN A 255 14.71 2.40 3.64
CA ASN A 255 13.37 2.14 3.13
C ASN A 255 12.49 3.39 3.13
N SER A 256 12.44 4.14 4.25
CA SER A 256 11.65 5.37 4.33
C SER A 256 12.13 6.43 3.33
N LEU A 257 13.45 6.61 3.17
CA LEU A 257 14.02 7.52 2.18
C LEU A 257 13.67 7.09 0.75
N PHE A 258 13.81 5.80 0.43
CA PHE A 258 13.52 5.27 -0.90
C PHE A 258 12.02 5.31 -1.24
N ARG A 259 11.13 5.11 -0.26
CA ARG A 259 9.68 5.20 -0.42
C ARG A 259 9.22 6.63 -0.74
N HIS A 260 9.81 7.64 -0.09
CA HIS A 260 9.41 9.04 -0.20
C HIS A 260 10.28 9.88 -1.16
N VAL A 261 11.28 9.31 -1.83
CA VAL A 261 12.17 10.05 -2.73
C VAL A 261 11.41 10.78 -3.85
N THR A 262 11.64 12.09 -3.99
CA THR A 262 10.98 12.91 -5.01
C THR A 262 11.54 12.64 -6.41
N GLU A 263 10.73 12.89 -7.45
CA GLU A 263 11.12 12.67 -8.85
C GLU A 263 12.42 13.34 -9.27
N ARG A 264 12.73 14.50 -8.66
CA ARG A 264 13.93 15.28 -8.96
C ARG A 264 15.20 14.62 -8.42
N ALA A 265 15.10 13.96 -7.26
CA ALA A 265 16.22 13.32 -6.58
C ALA A 265 16.33 11.81 -6.87
N ARG A 266 15.24 11.17 -7.33
CA ARG A 266 15.08 9.72 -7.49
C ARG A 266 16.22 9.05 -8.28
N ILE A 267 16.59 9.60 -9.43
CA ILE A 267 17.66 9.01 -10.27
C ILE A 267 19.00 9.00 -9.51
N GLY A 268 19.45 10.16 -9.03
CA GLY A 268 20.72 10.27 -8.29
C GLY A 268 20.74 9.51 -6.96
N PHE A 269 19.58 9.35 -6.30
CA PHE A 269 19.45 8.51 -5.09
C PHE A 269 19.63 7.02 -5.42
N ILE A 270 19.01 6.53 -6.50
CA ILE A 270 19.15 5.14 -6.95
C ILE A 270 20.59 4.87 -7.42
N GLU A 271 21.17 5.78 -8.22
CA GLU A 271 22.57 5.70 -8.66
C GLU A 271 23.53 5.64 -7.47
N MET A 272 23.29 6.42 -6.41
CA MET A 272 24.11 6.36 -5.19
C MET A 272 23.93 5.06 -4.40
N LEU A 273 22.71 4.49 -4.36
CA LEU A 273 22.45 3.20 -3.72
C LEU A 273 23.11 2.04 -4.48
N ASP A 274 22.98 2.01 -5.82
CA ASP A 274 23.61 1.00 -6.67
C ASP A 274 25.15 1.13 -6.61
N ALA A 275 25.71 2.35 -6.56
CA ALA A 275 27.15 2.60 -6.37
C ALA A 275 27.69 2.22 -4.97
N LEU A 276 26.81 1.92 -4.01
CA LEU A 276 27.15 1.41 -2.68
C LEU A 276 26.91 -0.11 -2.54
N ASP A 277 26.64 -0.81 -3.65
CA ASP A 277 26.38 -2.25 -3.69
C ASP A 277 25.27 -2.71 -2.72
N ILE A 278 24.25 -1.86 -2.47
CA ILE A 278 23.20 -2.10 -1.46
C ILE A 278 22.53 -3.47 -1.64
N ARG A 279 22.33 -3.92 -2.89
CA ARG A 279 21.71 -5.21 -3.24
C ARG A 279 22.54 -6.38 -2.72
N THR A 280 23.86 -6.32 -2.89
CA THR A 280 24.83 -7.31 -2.41
C THR A 280 24.91 -7.33 -0.89
N VAL A 281 24.83 -6.15 -0.26
CA VAL A 281 24.81 -6.02 1.21
C VAL A 281 23.52 -6.62 1.79
N VAL A 282 22.36 -6.32 1.22
CA VAL A 282 21.06 -6.88 1.64
C VAL A 282 21.00 -8.39 1.39
N LEU A 283 21.55 -8.90 0.28
CA LEU A 283 21.64 -10.34 0.02
C LEU A 283 22.44 -11.09 1.11
N LYS A 284 23.58 -10.53 1.53
CA LYS A 284 24.37 -11.08 2.66
C LYS A 284 23.61 -10.98 3.98
N LEU A 285 22.88 -9.89 4.21
CA LEU A 285 22.05 -9.70 5.39
C LEU A 285 20.95 -10.77 5.48
N MET A 286 20.30 -11.13 4.36
CA MET A 286 19.33 -12.23 4.31
C MET A 286 19.94 -13.56 4.75
N GLN A 287 21.14 -13.88 4.22
CA GLN A 287 21.86 -15.12 4.53
C GLN A 287 22.25 -15.24 6.01
N SER A 288 22.44 -14.14 6.73
CA SER A 288 22.71 -14.15 8.17
C SER A 288 21.52 -14.56 9.06
N SER A 289 20.35 -14.88 8.49
CA SER A 289 19.13 -15.26 9.22
C SER A 289 18.69 -14.23 10.27
N PRO A 290 18.35 -12.99 9.84
CA PRO A 290 17.98 -11.90 10.75
C PRO A 290 16.61 -12.15 11.40
N ALA A 291 16.38 -11.53 12.56
CA ALA A 291 15.08 -11.63 13.26
C ALA A 291 13.93 -10.97 12.46
N ASP A 292 12.69 -11.32 12.82
CA ASP A 292 11.51 -11.09 11.98
C ASP A 292 11.23 -9.62 11.62
N GLU A 293 11.55 -8.65 12.49
CA GLU A 293 11.34 -7.23 12.19
C GLU A 293 12.28 -6.75 11.06
N LEU A 294 13.54 -7.20 11.09
CA LEU A 294 14.52 -6.90 10.04
C LEU A 294 14.22 -7.67 8.76
N LYS A 295 13.73 -8.91 8.86
CA LYS A 295 13.17 -9.65 7.72
C LYS A 295 12.03 -8.87 7.06
N ALA A 296 11.12 -8.29 7.83
CA ALA A 296 10.07 -7.43 7.30
C ALA A 296 10.62 -6.18 6.59
N GLN A 297 11.67 -5.55 7.13
CA GLN A 297 12.34 -4.42 6.45
C GLN A 297 13.09 -4.85 5.16
N VAL A 298 13.66 -6.05 5.11
CA VAL A 298 14.29 -6.59 3.89
C VAL A 298 13.24 -6.90 2.80
N VAL A 299 12.09 -7.46 3.19
CA VAL A 299 10.97 -7.67 2.25
C VAL A 299 10.40 -6.34 1.77
N GLU A 300 10.28 -5.32 2.63
CA GLU A 300 9.89 -3.97 2.21
C GLU A 300 10.88 -3.36 1.21
N PHE A 301 12.19 -3.54 1.40
CA PHE A 301 13.19 -3.12 0.40
C PHE A 301 13.00 -3.83 -0.94
N GLN A 302 12.69 -5.13 -0.93
CA GLN A 302 12.35 -5.88 -2.16
C GLN A 302 11.09 -5.32 -2.83
N ARG A 303 10.04 -4.95 -2.07
CA ARG A 303 8.86 -4.26 -2.63
C ARG A 303 9.18 -2.90 -3.23
N LEU A 304 10.05 -2.12 -2.60
CA LEU A 304 10.48 -0.82 -3.13
C LEU A 304 11.29 -0.97 -4.42
N LEU A 305 12.10 -2.03 -4.56
CA LEU A 305 12.76 -2.39 -5.82
C LEU A 305 11.75 -2.81 -6.91
N ILE A 306 10.69 -3.54 -6.56
CA ILE A 306 9.60 -3.91 -7.49
C ILE A 306 8.85 -2.66 -7.97
N LEU A 307 8.52 -1.74 -7.05
CA LEU A 307 7.87 -0.47 -7.37
C LEU A 307 8.72 0.44 -8.27
N GLU A 308 10.03 0.51 -8.03
CA GLU A 308 10.95 1.25 -8.91
C GLU A 308 11.14 0.54 -10.27
N GLY A 309 11.15 -0.79 -10.28
CA GLY A 309 11.11 -1.58 -11.51
C GLY A 309 9.86 -1.28 -12.35
N HIS A 310 8.69 -1.22 -11.73
CA HIS A 310 7.41 -0.87 -12.36
C HIS A 310 7.45 0.55 -12.94
N ARG A 311 7.98 1.50 -12.17
CA ARG A 311 8.21 2.88 -12.63
C ARG A 311 9.08 2.91 -13.89
N ARG A 312 10.21 2.20 -13.88
CA ARG A 312 11.13 2.10 -15.02
C ARG A 312 10.48 1.38 -16.22
N LYS A 313 9.63 0.37 -15.98
CA LYS A 313 8.86 -0.33 -17.01
C LYS A 313 7.81 0.57 -17.67
N ARG A 314 7.11 1.41 -16.90
CA ARG A 314 6.14 2.39 -17.44
C ARG A 314 6.78 3.65 -18.02
N THR A 315 8.07 3.90 -17.78
CA THR A 315 8.78 5.06 -18.34
C THR A 315 9.12 4.80 -19.81
N PRO A 316 8.60 5.61 -20.77
CA PRO A 316 8.82 5.35 -22.19
C PRO A 316 10.23 5.73 -22.65
N VAL A 317 10.81 4.92 -23.52
CA VAL A 317 12.13 5.15 -24.12
C VAL A 317 12.06 6.29 -25.14
N ARG A 318 12.49 7.48 -24.73
CA ARG A 318 12.57 8.68 -25.59
C ARG A 318 13.95 8.81 -26.23
N VAL A 319 14.02 8.71 -27.57
CA VAL A 319 15.27 8.82 -28.35
C VAL A 319 15.96 10.18 -28.21
N HIS A 320 15.21 11.26 -27.92
CA HIS A 320 15.79 12.60 -27.70
C HIS A 320 16.42 12.78 -26.30
N LYS A 321 16.22 11.86 -25.34
CA LYS A 321 16.88 11.94 -24.03
C LYS A 321 18.30 11.39 -24.16
N HIS A 322 19.29 12.18 -23.78
CA HIS A 322 20.71 11.87 -23.96
C HIS A 322 21.10 10.48 -23.42
N GLU A 323 20.68 10.12 -22.21
CA GLU A 323 20.92 8.80 -21.59
C GLU A 323 20.39 7.65 -22.46
N HIS A 324 19.14 7.72 -22.92
CA HIS A 324 18.53 6.65 -23.70
C HIS A 324 19.19 6.52 -25.08
N ALA A 325 19.51 7.66 -25.72
CA ALA A 325 20.24 7.70 -26.98
C ALA A 325 21.64 7.09 -26.83
N LYS A 326 22.33 7.38 -25.72
CA LYS A 326 23.63 6.80 -25.38
C LYS A 326 23.53 5.28 -25.25
N SER A 327 22.61 4.75 -24.45
CA SER A 327 22.46 3.29 -24.28
C SER A 327 22.11 2.58 -25.59
N LEU A 328 21.24 3.16 -26.43
CA LEU A 328 20.91 2.60 -27.75
C LEU A 328 22.11 2.65 -28.70
N LYS A 329 22.87 3.74 -28.71
CA LYS A 329 24.08 3.89 -29.51
C LYS A 329 25.16 2.89 -29.10
N GLU A 330 25.41 2.74 -27.80
CA GLU A 330 26.36 1.77 -27.24
C GLU A 330 25.96 0.33 -27.57
N LEU A 331 24.66 -0.02 -27.53
CA LEU A 331 24.15 -1.32 -27.97
C LEU A 331 24.49 -1.60 -29.46
N TRP A 332 24.36 -0.60 -30.34
CA TRP A 332 24.76 -0.74 -31.74
C TRP A 332 26.28 -0.88 -31.90
N GLU A 333 27.06 0.06 -31.36
CA GLU A 333 28.52 0.10 -31.49
C GLU A 333 29.18 -1.18 -30.95
N TRP A 334 28.66 -1.76 -29.86
CA TRP A 334 29.23 -2.96 -29.26
C TRP A 334 28.85 -4.25 -30.00
N SER A 335 27.87 -4.21 -30.91
CA SER A 335 27.43 -5.39 -31.68
C SER A 335 28.38 -5.80 -32.80
N GLU A 336 29.22 -4.86 -33.27
CA GLU A 336 30.13 -5.02 -34.41
C GLU A 336 29.43 -5.48 -35.72
N ILE A 337 28.12 -5.23 -35.85
CA ILE A 337 27.34 -5.67 -37.00
C ILE A 337 27.72 -4.93 -38.29
N ASP A 338 27.86 -3.60 -38.21
CA ASP A 338 28.47 -2.72 -39.21
C ASP A 338 28.77 -1.36 -38.55
N PRO A 339 30.04 -1.03 -38.23
CA PRO A 339 30.34 0.18 -37.45
C PRO A 339 30.30 1.49 -38.26
N GLU A 340 30.32 1.43 -39.60
CA GLU A 340 30.36 2.62 -40.46
C GLU A 340 28.97 3.04 -41.00
N GLU A 341 27.93 2.21 -40.85
CA GLU A 341 26.57 2.50 -41.31
C GLU A 341 25.68 3.17 -40.26
N VAL A 342 24.60 3.81 -40.73
CA VAL A 342 23.51 4.31 -39.87
C VAL A 342 22.88 3.12 -39.15
N PRO A 343 22.62 3.18 -37.82
CA PRO A 343 22.11 2.04 -37.06
C PRO A 343 20.83 1.41 -37.63
N ASP A 344 20.97 0.21 -38.17
CA ASP A 344 19.83 -0.61 -38.58
C ASP A 344 19.36 -1.45 -37.39
N TRP A 345 18.39 -0.89 -36.67
CA TRP A 345 17.75 -1.54 -35.53
C TRP A 345 17.13 -2.90 -35.86
N GLN A 346 16.76 -3.17 -37.13
CA GLN A 346 16.23 -4.48 -37.51
C GLN A 346 17.34 -5.56 -37.50
N ARG A 347 18.60 -5.22 -37.79
CA ARG A 347 19.76 -6.13 -37.62
C ARG A 347 20.05 -6.46 -36.15
N LEU A 348 19.68 -5.59 -35.20
CA LEU A 348 19.66 -5.89 -33.76
C LEU A 348 18.42 -6.70 -33.30
N GLY A 349 17.51 -7.03 -34.22
CA GLY A 349 16.31 -7.81 -33.93
C GLY A 349 15.14 -6.99 -33.38
N PHE A 350 15.09 -5.67 -33.58
CA PHE A 350 13.87 -4.88 -33.39
C PHE A 350 12.89 -5.11 -34.54
N THR A 351 11.59 -4.98 -34.30
CA THR A 351 10.54 -5.18 -35.32
C THR A 351 10.58 -4.09 -36.40
N SER A 352 11.04 -2.89 -36.02
CA SER A 352 11.09 -1.72 -36.91
C SER A 352 12.36 -0.91 -36.70
N THR A 353 12.61 0.04 -37.60
CA THR A 353 13.64 1.09 -37.47
C THR A 353 13.43 2.05 -36.27
N PHE A 354 12.41 1.80 -35.43
CA PHE A 354 12.05 2.61 -34.27
C PHE A 354 12.04 1.77 -32.97
N PRO A 355 13.20 1.56 -32.32
CA PRO A 355 13.33 0.74 -31.09
C PRO A 355 12.32 1.05 -29.98
N HIS A 356 11.93 2.33 -29.86
CA HIS A 356 10.99 2.79 -28.85
C HIS A 356 9.58 2.18 -28.96
N ARG A 357 9.22 1.60 -30.11
CA ARG A 357 7.94 0.90 -30.30
C ARG A 357 7.93 -0.44 -29.59
N ASP A 358 8.94 -1.27 -29.83
CA ASP A 358 9.07 -2.57 -29.17
C ASP A 358 9.35 -2.40 -27.66
N LEU A 359 10.21 -1.43 -27.31
CA LEU A 359 10.53 -1.06 -25.93
C LEU A 359 9.35 -0.39 -25.19
N SER A 360 8.19 -0.15 -25.82
CA SER A 360 7.03 0.42 -25.11
C SER A 360 6.41 -0.54 -24.09
N ARG A 361 6.62 -1.86 -24.25
CA ARG A 361 6.16 -2.89 -23.30
C ARG A 361 6.97 -2.87 -21.99
N VAL A 362 8.30 -2.80 -22.13
CA VAL A 362 9.30 -2.97 -21.05
C VAL A 362 9.94 -1.65 -20.57
N GLY A 363 9.69 -0.54 -21.27
CA GLY A 363 10.20 0.79 -20.95
C GLY A 363 11.73 0.90 -20.81
N VAL A 364 12.15 1.83 -19.95
CA VAL A 364 13.56 2.05 -19.58
C VAL A 364 14.12 0.91 -18.71
N LEU A 365 13.26 0.07 -18.11
CA LEU A 365 13.70 -1.17 -17.46
C LEU A 365 14.32 -2.13 -18.49
N GLY A 366 13.60 -2.44 -19.57
CA GLY A 366 14.09 -3.33 -20.62
C GLY A 366 15.29 -2.78 -21.39
N LEU A 367 15.31 -1.47 -21.71
CA LEU A 367 16.50 -0.85 -22.30
C LEU A 367 17.73 -0.98 -21.39
N GLY A 368 17.56 -0.74 -20.08
CA GLY A 368 18.64 -0.89 -19.11
C GLY A 368 19.10 -2.35 -18.94
N ALA A 369 18.19 -3.32 -19.03
CA ALA A 369 18.52 -4.74 -18.97
C ALA A 369 19.34 -5.19 -20.19
N LEU A 370 18.90 -4.82 -21.40
CA LEU A 370 19.62 -5.08 -22.66
C LEU A 370 21.02 -4.44 -22.66
N HIS A 371 21.11 -3.17 -22.25
CA HIS A 371 22.37 -2.43 -22.20
C HIS A 371 23.34 -3.02 -21.16
N SER A 372 22.85 -3.33 -19.95
CA SER A 372 23.64 -3.99 -18.90
C SER A 372 24.15 -5.37 -19.35
N TYR A 373 23.33 -6.16 -20.05
CA TYR A 373 23.77 -7.42 -20.64
C TYR A 373 24.95 -7.24 -21.60
N ALA A 374 24.82 -6.33 -22.58
CA ALA A 374 25.85 -6.06 -23.57
C ALA A 374 27.13 -5.46 -22.96
N GLN A 375 27.00 -4.65 -21.90
CA GLN A 375 28.13 -4.08 -21.17
C GLN A 375 28.91 -5.15 -20.39
N GLN A 376 28.21 -6.00 -19.63
CA GLN A 376 28.82 -7.01 -18.76
C GLN A 376 29.30 -8.25 -19.53
N ASN A 377 28.64 -8.62 -20.62
CA ASN A 377 28.88 -9.86 -21.38
C ASN A 377 29.41 -9.56 -22.80
N ARG A 378 30.25 -8.53 -22.96
CA ARG A 378 30.64 -7.96 -24.27
C ARG A 378 31.13 -9.01 -25.29
N GLU A 379 32.01 -9.93 -24.87
CA GLU A 379 32.53 -10.98 -25.77
C GLU A 379 31.43 -11.94 -26.24
N ALA A 380 30.54 -12.34 -25.34
CA ALA A 380 29.41 -13.22 -25.66
C ALA A 380 28.37 -12.51 -26.55
N TYR A 381 28.16 -11.22 -26.33
CA TYR A 381 27.30 -10.36 -27.15
C TYR A 381 27.81 -10.24 -28.60
N GLN A 382 29.11 -9.98 -28.77
CA GLN A 382 29.75 -9.92 -30.09
C GLN A 382 29.77 -11.29 -30.78
N LYS A 383 30.09 -12.36 -30.04
CA LYS A 383 30.08 -13.74 -30.56
C LYS A 383 28.67 -14.18 -31.00
N PHE A 384 27.63 -13.76 -30.27
CA PHE A 384 26.25 -13.98 -30.65
C PHE A 384 25.96 -13.37 -32.03
N PHE A 385 26.24 -12.08 -32.24
CA PHE A 385 25.94 -11.44 -33.53
C PHE A 385 26.74 -12.02 -34.70
N LYS A 386 28.01 -12.39 -34.48
CA LYS A 386 28.82 -13.08 -35.50
C LYS A 386 28.17 -14.41 -35.91
N LYS A 387 27.71 -15.22 -34.95
CA LYS A 387 26.92 -16.44 -35.22
C LYS A 387 25.62 -16.14 -35.98
N GLN A 388 24.89 -15.08 -35.61
CA GLN A 388 23.64 -14.71 -36.31
C GLN A 388 23.88 -14.24 -37.76
N GLN A 389 25.00 -13.59 -38.06
CA GLN A 389 25.34 -13.19 -39.43
C GLN A 389 25.57 -14.39 -40.36
N GLU A 390 26.16 -15.47 -39.84
CA GLU A 390 26.38 -16.73 -40.56
C GLU A 390 25.07 -17.50 -40.87
N GLN A 391 23.98 -17.22 -40.13
CA GLN A 391 22.68 -17.87 -40.32
C GLN A 391 21.82 -17.19 -41.39
N VAL A 392 20.93 -18.00 -42.01
CA VAL A 392 19.87 -17.56 -42.94
C VAL A 392 18.90 -16.64 -42.19
N PRO A 393 18.39 -15.53 -42.79
CA PRO A 393 17.56 -14.53 -42.09
C PRO A 393 16.39 -15.09 -41.28
N GLU A 394 15.70 -16.12 -41.79
CA GLU A 394 14.57 -16.80 -41.12
C GLU A 394 14.97 -17.51 -39.83
N ARG A 395 16.21 -18.01 -39.73
CA ARG A 395 16.70 -18.71 -38.52
C ARG A 395 17.28 -17.78 -37.45
N ARG A 396 17.52 -16.51 -37.78
CA ARG A 396 18.23 -15.57 -36.89
C ARG A 396 17.42 -15.26 -35.64
N CYS A 397 18.02 -15.45 -34.47
CA CYS A 397 17.39 -15.09 -33.20
C CYS A 397 17.35 -13.55 -33.04
N PRO A 398 16.17 -12.93 -32.91
CA PRO A 398 16.07 -11.47 -32.80
C PRO A 398 16.42 -10.99 -31.39
N PHE A 399 17.69 -10.62 -31.17
CA PHE A 399 18.24 -10.21 -29.87
C PHE A 399 17.33 -9.26 -29.07
N ALA A 400 16.91 -8.15 -29.68
CA ALA A 400 16.11 -7.15 -28.98
C ALA A 400 14.73 -7.68 -28.57
N ARG A 401 14.00 -8.35 -29.48
CA ARG A 401 12.69 -8.98 -29.16
C ARG A 401 12.84 -10.08 -28.10
N ALA A 402 13.88 -10.91 -28.18
CA ALA A 402 14.18 -11.95 -27.18
C ALA A 402 14.43 -11.34 -25.78
N GLY A 403 15.24 -10.29 -25.68
CA GLY A 403 15.47 -9.61 -24.41
C GLY A 403 14.25 -8.84 -23.89
N ILE A 404 13.37 -8.35 -24.77
CA ILE A 404 12.07 -7.78 -24.37
C ILE A 404 11.17 -8.88 -23.76
N GLU A 405 11.05 -10.04 -24.41
CA GLU A 405 10.30 -11.18 -23.87
C GLU A 405 10.85 -11.67 -22.52
N VAL A 406 12.18 -11.78 -22.39
CA VAL A 406 12.81 -12.14 -21.11
C VAL A 406 12.54 -11.08 -20.04
N CYS A 407 12.60 -9.79 -20.37
CA CYS A 407 12.27 -8.72 -19.42
C CYS A 407 10.80 -8.76 -18.99
N GLU A 408 9.86 -9.15 -19.86
CA GLU A 408 8.46 -9.38 -19.50
C GLU A 408 8.32 -10.58 -18.56
N ILE A 409 8.94 -11.73 -18.87
CA ILE A 409 8.93 -12.95 -18.03
C ILE A 409 9.39 -12.63 -16.60
N LEU A 410 10.51 -11.91 -16.46
CA LEU A 410 11.03 -11.49 -15.15
C LEU A 410 10.10 -10.49 -14.45
N ALA A 411 9.55 -9.52 -15.19
CA ALA A 411 8.67 -8.50 -14.64
C ALA A 411 7.33 -9.06 -14.16
N ASP A 412 6.82 -10.10 -14.81
CA ASP A 412 5.58 -10.77 -14.41
C ASP A 412 5.81 -11.66 -13.17
N PHE A 413 6.91 -12.43 -13.13
CA PHE A 413 7.21 -13.32 -12.00
C PHE A 413 7.40 -12.59 -10.67
N TRP A 414 8.02 -11.39 -10.69
CA TRP A 414 8.20 -10.56 -9.49
C TRP A 414 7.13 -9.46 -9.34
N GLU A 415 6.00 -9.55 -10.03
CA GLU A 415 4.88 -8.58 -9.93
C GLU A 415 5.31 -7.12 -10.26
N VAL A 416 6.43 -6.93 -10.96
CA VAL A 416 6.94 -5.63 -11.46
C VAL A 416 6.00 -5.04 -12.51
N SER A 417 5.20 -5.86 -13.19
CA SER A 417 4.13 -5.40 -14.09
C SER A 417 2.98 -4.71 -13.37
N THR A 418 2.67 -5.08 -12.11
CA THR A 418 1.64 -4.43 -11.28
C THR A 418 2.23 -3.29 -10.44
N GLY A 419 3.49 -3.43 -10.00
CA GLY A 419 4.15 -2.51 -9.07
C GLY A 419 3.79 -2.75 -7.61
N TYR A 420 3.07 -3.84 -7.32
CA TYR A 420 2.66 -4.24 -5.98
C TYR A 420 2.84 -5.75 -5.84
N SER A 421 3.63 -6.17 -4.86
CA SER A 421 3.85 -7.59 -4.58
C SER A 421 3.19 -8.02 -3.27
N THR A 422 2.39 -9.09 -3.38
CA THR A 422 1.75 -9.76 -2.25
C THR A 422 2.71 -10.64 -1.46
N THR A 423 3.87 -10.95 -2.03
CA THR A 423 4.87 -11.85 -1.46
C THR A 423 5.36 -11.37 -0.08
N THR A 424 5.38 -12.29 0.88
CA THR A 424 5.91 -12.10 2.25
C THR A 424 7.22 -12.86 2.49
N SER A 425 7.63 -13.70 1.54
CA SER A 425 8.88 -14.46 1.55
C SER A 425 10.03 -13.68 0.89
N TYR A 426 11.26 -14.14 1.14
CA TYR A 426 12.45 -13.58 0.51
C TYR A 426 12.54 -13.92 -0.97
N GLN A 427 12.88 -12.93 -1.79
CA GLN A 427 13.14 -13.05 -3.22
C GLN A 427 14.61 -12.67 -3.55
N PRO A 428 15.62 -13.50 -3.26
CA PRO A 428 17.03 -13.08 -3.37
C PRO A 428 17.46 -12.84 -4.83
N LEU A 429 16.92 -13.63 -5.77
CA LEU A 429 17.19 -13.49 -7.22
C LEU A 429 16.73 -12.14 -7.79
N LEU A 430 15.80 -11.43 -7.13
CA LEU A 430 15.42 -10.06 -7.49
C LEU A 430 16.57 -9.07 -7.25
N LEU A 431 17.41 -9.31 -6.24
CA LEU A 431 18.56 -8.45 -5.94
C LEU A 431 19.65 -8.57 -7.02
N THR A 432 19.71 -9.70 -7.73
CA THR A 432 20.63 -9.98 -8.84
C THR A 432 19.94 -9.92 -10.22
N PHE A 433 18.90 -9.09 -10.37
CA PHE A 433 18.06 -8.97 -11.58
C PHE A 433 18.85 -8.97 -12.91
N HIS A 434 19.96 -8.24 -13.00
CA HIS A 434 20.77 -8.17 -14.23
C HIS A 434 21.48 -9.48 -14.58
N GLU A 435 21.98 -10.22 -13.58
CA GLU A 435 22.60 -11.53 -13.77
C GLU A 435 21.54 -12.58 -14.14
N VAL A 436 20.38 -12.53 -13.49
CA VAL A 436 19.24 -13.40 -13.80
C VAL A 436 18.69 -13.13 -15.20
N PHE A 437 18.63 -11.86 -15.63
CA PHE A 437 18.32 -11.49 -17.01
C PHE A 437 19.34 -12.06 -17.99
N ALA A 438 20.63 -11.93 -17.71
CA ALA A 438 21.69 -12.46 -18.57
C ALA A 438 21.63 -13.98 -18.73
N ILE A 439 21.41 -14.71 -17.64
CA ILE A 439 21.23 -16.17 -17.64
C ILE A 439 19.98 -16.55 -18.45
N THR A 440 18.84 -15.90 -18.18
CA THR A 440 17.56 -16.22 -18.83
C THR A 440 17.59 -15.92 -20.34
N LEU A 441 18.31 -14.86 -20.74
CA LEU A 441 18.53 -14.53 -22.15
C LEU A 441 19.48 -15.53 -22.85
N GLN A 442 20.51 -16.01 -22.16
CA GLN A 442 21.36 -17.10 -22.66
C GLN A 442 20.55 -18.41 -22.84
N THR A 443 19.65 -18.74 -21.91
CA THR A 443 18.69 -19.86 -22.06
C THR A 443 17.75 -19.64 -23.24
N PHE A 444 17.25 -18.42 -23.47
CA PHE A 444 16.40 -18.11 -24.62
C PHE A 444 17.13 -18.41 -25.94
N PHE A 445 18.38 -17.97 -26.10
CA PHE A 445 19.17 -18.25 -27.31
C PHE A 445 19.42 -19.75 -27.51
N ARG A 446 19.70 -20.49 -26.43
CA ARG A 446 19.87 -21.95 -26.49
C ARG A 446 18.57 -22.64 -26.94
N LEU A 447 17.44 -22.31 -26.34
CA LEU A 447 16.16 -22.93 -26.69
C LEU A 447 15.64 -22.48 -28.06
N TRP A 448 16.01 -21.31 -28.54
CA TRP A 448 15.77 -20.88 -29.93
C TRP A 448 16.48 -21.79 -30.93
N ASP A 449 17.77 -22.06 -30.71
CA ASP A 449 18.57 -22.96 -31.55
C ASP A 449 18.07 -24.43 -31.44
N GLU A 450 17.81 -24.93 -30.22
CA GLU A 450 17.36 -26.32 -29.97
C GLU A 450 15.92 -26.60 -30.44
N MET A 451 15.05 -25.59 -30.53
CA MET A 451 13.69 -25.74 -31.10
C MET A 451 13.69 -25.69 -32.64
N GLU A 452 14.81 -25.29 -33.26
CA GLU A 452 14.86 -24.86 -34.67
C GLU A 452 13.75 -23.84 -34.98
N ALA A 453 13.76 -22.71 -34.27
CA ALA A 453 12.76 -21.65 -34.40
C ALA A 453 12.85 -20.86 -35.73
N ASP A 454 11.76 -20.19 -36.11
CA ASP A 454 11.70 -19.22 -37.22
C ASP A 454 11.34 -17.79 -36.74
N ALA A 455 12.10 -16.80 -37.18
CA ALA A 455 11.95 -15.38 -36.86
C ALA A 455 10.70 -14.71 -37.46
N THR A 456 10.16 -15.29 -38.53
CA THR A 456 9.00 -14.79 -39.29
C THR A 456 7.66 -15.24 -38.71
N GLY A 457 7.67 -16.32 -37.92
CA GLY A 457 6.48 -16.93 -37.32
C GLY A 457 6.23 -16.54 -35.87
N ASP A 458 5.35 -17.33 -35.24
CA ASP A 458 4.95 -17.18 -33.82
C ASP A 458 5.91 -17.93 -32.85
N ASP A 459 7.00 -18.49 -33.37
CA ASP A 459 7.94 -19.31 -32.60
C ASP A 459 8.64 -18.54 -31.49
N ILE A 460 8.81 -17.22 -31.62
CA ILE A 460 9.32 -16.38 -30.53
C ILE A 460 8.44 -16.45 -29.27
N ASN A 461 7.12 -16.55 -29.45
CA ASN A 461 6.17 -16.68 -28.35
C ASN A 461 6.19 -18.09 -27.76
N ARG A 462 6.48 -19.11 -28.58
CA ARG A 462 6.69 -20.50 -28.14
C ARG A 462 7.98 -20.65 -27.31
N VAL A 463 9.09 -20.07 -27.78
CA VAL A 463 10.35 -20.01 -27.02
C VAL A 463 10.18 -19.20 -25.74
N SER A 464 9.49 -18.04 -25.79
CA SER A 464 9.13 -17.25 -24.60
C SER A 464 8.35 -18.08 -23.58
N ALA A 465 7.38 -18.88 -24.01
CA ALA A 465 6.61 -19.77 -23.12
C ALA A 465 7.44 -20.93 -22.53
N LEU A 466 8.35 -21.53 -23.31
CA LEU A 466 9.32 -22.54 -22.82
C LEU A 466 10.27 -21.93 -21.76
N VAL A 467 10.83 -20.76 -22.05
CA VAL A 467 11.73 -20.02 -21.13
C VAL A 467 10.99 -19.61 -19.87
N ARG A 468 9.72 -19.16 -19.95
CA ARG A 468 8.87 -18.85 -18.80
C ARG A 468 8.66 -20.07 -17.90
N SER A 469 8.41 -21.24 -18.50
CA SER A 469 8.27 -22.52 -17.76
C SER A 469 9.56 -22.93 -17.06
N GLN A 470 10.71 -22.86 -17.76
CA GLN A 470 12.02 -23.16 -17.17
C GLN A 470 12.37 -22.18 -16.05
N PHE A 471 12.16 -20.88 -16.28
CA PHE A 471 12.45 -19.82 -15.32
C PHE A 471 11.63 -19.98 -14.03
N LYS A 472 10.31 -20.16 -14.15
CA LYS A 472 9.42 -20.37 -12.99
C LYS A 472 9.86 -21.57 -12.15
N HIS A 473 10.29 -22.66 -12.78
CA HIS A 473 10.81 -23.83 -12.07
C HIS A 473 12.16 -23.54 -11.39
N SER A 474 13.14 -23.04 -12.15
CA SER A 474 14.51 -22.80 -11.66
C SER A 474 14.56 -21.78 -10.53
N ALA A 475 13.74 -20.73 -10.61
CA ALA A 475 13.63 -19.71 -9.56
C ALA A 475 12.93 -20.22 -8.28
N SER A 476 12.04 -21.22 -8.39
CA SER A 476 11.29 -21.79 -7.27
C SER A 476 11.95 -23.01 -6.63
N ALA A 477 12.85 -23.70 -7.35
CA ALA A 477 13.53 -24.91 -6.87
C ALA A 477 14.61 -24.64 -5.80
N GLY A 478 15.20 -23.45 -5.81
CA GLY A 478 16.28 -23.07 -4.89
C GLY A 478 15.78 -22.56 -3.54
N LYS A 479 16.52 -22.87 -2.46
CA LYS A 479 16.21 -22.33 -1.12
C LYS A 479 16.62 -20.84 -1.05
N PRO A 480 15.76 -19.92 -0.59
CA PRO A 480 16.07 -18.48 -0.57
C PRO A 480 17.27 -18.04 0.29
N LEU A 481 17.80 -18.92 1.15
CA LEU A 481 18.92 -18.64 2.04
C LEU A 481 20.24 -19.33 1.59
N ASP A 482 20.22 -20.07 0.47
CA ASP A 482 21.41 -20.74 -0.04
C ASP A 482 22.40 -19.72 -0.65
N PRO A 483 23.66 -19.63 -0.18
CA PRO A 483 24.66 -18.76 -0.80
C PRO A 483 24.98 -19.14 -2.25
N ASN A 484 24.72 -20.38 -2.67
CA ASN A 484 24.93 -20.85 -4.05
C ASN A 484 23.70 -20.69 -4.94
N LEU A 485 22.60 -20.09 -4.45
CA LEU A 485 21.31 -19.99 -5.17
C LEU A 485 21.44 -19.52 -6.63
N LEU A 486 22.24 -18.49 -6.90
CA LEU A 486 22.46 -17.98 -8.25
C LEU A 486 23.21 -18.98 -9.14
N SER A 487 24.16 -19.73 -8.57
CA SER A 487 24.91 -20.77 -9.28
C SER A 487 24.01 -21.95 -9.62
N SER A 488 23.22 -22.43 -8.65
CA SER A 488 22.23 -23.50 -8.86
C SER A 488 21.17 -23.08 -9.89
N PHE A 489 20.67 -21.85 -9.81
CA PHE A 489 19.77 -21.26 -10.81
C PHE A 489 20.42 -21.21 -12.20
N ARG A 490 21.69 -20.80 -12.30
CA ARG A 490 22.44 -20.77 -13.57
C ARG A 490 22.56 -22.16 -14.19
N THR A 491 22.94 -23.17 -13.42
CA THR A 491 23.06 -24.55 -13.89
C THR A 491 21.70 -25.09 -14.34
N GLU A 492 20.64 -24.97 -13.53
CA GLU A 492 19.29 -25.40 -13.93
C GLU A 492 18.83 -24.68 -15.22
N MET A 493 18.99 -23.36 -15.33
CA MET A 493 18.58 -22.60 -16.52
C MET A 493 19.35 -22.99 -17.80
N LEU A 494 20.65 -23.23 -17.71
CA LEU A 494 21.51 -23.43 -18.89
C LEU A 494 21.70 -24.90 -19.27
N GLU A 495 21.69 -25.83 -18.30
CA GLU A 495 22.07 -27.24 -18.50
C GLU A 495 20.86 -28.19 -18.60
N THR A 496 19.64 -27.79 -18.22
CA THR A 496 18.44 -28.63 -18.41
C THR A 496 18.15 -28.87 -19.90
N PRO A 497 18.11 -30.14 -20.39
CA PRO A 497 17.81 -30.45 -21.79
C PRO A 497 16.42 -29.97 -22.23
N TYR A 498 16.29 -29.49 -23.48
CA TYR A 498 15.02 -29.02 -24.06
C TYR A 498 13.86 -30.02 -23.93
N SER A 499 14.12 -31.32 -24.03
CA SER A 499 13.10 -32.36 -23.85
C SER A 499 12.41 -32.27 -22.48
N ILE A 500 13.17 -32.06 -21.40
CA ILE A 500 12.66 -31.91 -20.03
C ILE A 500 11.89 -30.59 -19.88
N VAL A 501 12.42 -29.49 -20.43
CA VAL A 501 11.74 -28.18 -20.42
C VAL A 501 10.36 -28.27 -21.10
N ARG A 502 10.32 -28.93 -22.27
CA ARG A 502 9.11 -29.10 -23.08
C ARG A 502 8.10 -30.04 -22.41
N GLU A 503 8.55 -31.15 -21.84
CA GLU A 503 7.69 -32.07 -21.08
C GLU A 503 7.06 -31.37 -19.88
N ARG A 504 7.85 -30.56 -19.14
CA ARG A 504 7.36 -29.76 -18.01
C ARG A 504 6.35 -28.70 -18.46
N GLN A 505 6.60 -28.02 -19.57
CA GLN A 505 5.64 -27.07 -20.15
C GLN A 505 4.32 -27.74 -20.54
N LEU A 506 4.38 -28.92 -21.18
CA LEU A 506 3.19 -29.68 -21.57
C LEU A 506 2.34 -30.04 -20.35
N LYS A 507 2.97 -30.62 -19.31
CA LYS A 507 2.31 -30.97 -18.04
C LYS A 507 1.67 -29.77 -17.35
N ASN A 508 2.33 -28.61 -17.35
CA ASN A 508 1.75 -27.40 -16.76
C ASN A 508 0.51 -26.93 -17.53
N LEU A 509 0.53 -26.99 -18.87
CA LEU A 509 -0.62 -26.64 -19.72
C LEU A 509 -1.79 -27.62 -19.53
N GLU A 510 -1.50 -28.92 -19.43
CA GLU A 510 -2.50 -29.96 -19.16
C GLU A 510 -3.22 -29.71 -17.81
N VAL A 511 -2.47 -29.34 -16.76
CA VAL A 511 -3.04 -29.03 -15.43
C VAL A 511 -3.84 -27.73 -15.43
N GLU A 512 -3.37 -26.68 -16.12
CA GLU A 512 -4.10 -25.40 -16.20
C GLU A 512 -5.41 -25.52 -16.99
N ASP A 513 -5.44 -26.31 -18.08
CA ASP A 513 -6.64 -26.51 -18.90
C ASP A 513 -7.67 -27.47 -18.24
N ASP A 514 -7.21 -28.55 -17.59
CA ASP A 514 -8.09 -29.44 -16.80
C ASP A 514 -8.75 -28.68 -15.64
N LEU A 515 -8.01 -27.84 -14.91
CA LEU A 515 -8.56 -27.04 -13.82
C LEU A 515 -9.63 -26.04 -14.28
N MET A 516 -9.40 -25.34 -15.39
CA MET A 516 -10.33 -24.32 -15.92
C MET A 516 -11.56 -24.92 -16.62
N THR A 517 -11.51 -26.19 -17.02
CA THR A 517 -12.65 -26.90 -17.63
C THR A 517 -13.56 -27.59 -16.60
N LYS A 518 -13.06 -27.88 -15.38
CA LYS A 518 -13.82 -28.49 -14.27
C LYS A 518 -15.10 -27.71 -13.90
N LEU A 519 -16.20 -28.44 -13.70
CA LEU A 519 -17.54 -27.88 -13.43
C LEU A 519 -17.62 -26.96 -12.20
N PRO A 520 -16.99 -27.26 -11.04
CA PRO A 520 -16.99 -26.35 -9.90
C PRO A 520 -16.36 -24.99 -10.22
N VAL A 521 -15.27 -24.97 -11.00
CA VAL A 521 -14.56 -23.74 -11.39
C VAL A 521 -15.41 -22.92 -12.37
N ARG A 522 -16.14 -23.57 -13.28
CA ARG A 522 -17.14 -22.90 -14.14
C ARG A 522 -18.27 -22.26 -13.34
N ASN A 523 -18.87 -23.00 -12.40
CA ASN A 523 -19.92 -22.47 -11.53
C ASN A 523 -19.43 -21.29 -10.67
N LEU A 524 -18.21 -21.37 -10.16
CA LEU A 524 -17.55 -20.31 -9.40
C LEU A 524 -17.30 -19.07 -10.27
N ARG A 525 -16.84 -19.26 -11.52
CA ARG A 525 -16.66 -18.19 -12.51
C ARG A 525 -17.98 -17.51 -12.87
N GLU A 526 -19.07 -18.26 -13.06
CA GLU A 526 -20.40 -17.68 -13.28
C GLU A 526 -20.90 -16.85 -12.08
N ARG A 527 -20.60 -17.28 -10.85
CA ARG A 527 -20.92 -16.51 -9.64
C ARG A 527 -20.10 -15.21 -9.58
N PHE A 528 -18.78 -15.29 -9.70
CA PHE A 528 -17.92 -14.11 -9.69
C PHE A 528 -18.15 -13.17 -10.87
N TYR A 529 -18.66 -13.65 -12.00
CA TYR A 529 -19.11 -12.79 -13.10
C TYR A 529 -20.30 -11.92 -12.69
N LYS A 530 -21.28 -12.48 -11.96
CA LYS A 530 -22.42 -11.72 -11.42
C LYS A 530 -21.96 -10.70 -10.37
N ASP A 531 -21.08 -11.12 -9.46
CA ASP A 531 -20.54 -10.23 -8.41
C ASP A 531 -19.69 -9.09 -9.00
N SER A 532 -18.90 -9.38 -10.04
CA SER A 532 -18.12 -8.38 -10.81
C SER A 532 -19.04 -7.43 -11.57
N TYR A 533 -20.08 -7.95 -12.22
CA TYR A 533 -21.09 -7.15 -12.92
C TYR A 533 -21.79 -6.17 -11.98
N GLU A 534 -22.30 -6.63 -10.83
CA GLU A 534 -22.96 -5.77 -9.84
C GLU A 534 -22.00 -4.75 -9.20
N THR A 535 -20.72 -5.08 -9.09
CA THR A 535 -19.68 -4.13 -8.64
C THR A 535 -19.42 -3.03 -9.67
N VAL A 536 -19.30 -3.39 -10.96
CA VAL A 536 -19.15 -2.41 -12.04
C VAL A 536 -20.43 -1.59 -12.23
N LYS A 537 -21.62 -2.19 -12.10
CA LYS A 537 -22.92 -1.48 -12.11
C LYS A 537 -22.99 -0.42 -11.02
N ARG A 538 -22.62 -0.75 -9.77
CA ARG A 538 -22.51 0.24 -8.67
C ARG A 538 -21.50 1.35 -8.99
N GLN A 539 -20.34 1.03 -9.56
CA GLN A 539 -19.33 2.02 -9.95
C GLN A 539 -19.84 2.96 -11.06
N ARG A 540 -20.49 2.43 -12.11
CA ARG A 540 -21.00 3.21 -13.24
C ARG A 540 -22.16 4.11 -12.82
N ILE A 541 -23.07 3.63 -11.98
CA ILE A 541 -24.13 4.46 -11.36
C ILE A 541 -23.49 5.52 -10.44
N SER A 542 -22.41 5.21 -9.72
CA SER A 542 -21.64 6.20 -8.94
C SER A 542 -21.03 7.30 -9.82
N CYS A 543 -20.61 7.02 -11.06
CA CYS A 543 -20.20 8.07 -12.01
C CYS A 543 -21.36 9.01 -12.37
N LEU A 544 -22.58 8.50 -12.54
CA LEU A 544 -23.77 9.32 -12.77
C LEU A 544 -24.14 10.19 -11.55
N THR A 545 -24.07 9.66 -10.32
CA THR A 545 -24.36 10.42 -9.08
C THR A 545 -23.25 11.39 -8.69
N LYS A 546 -22.01 11.13 -9.13
CA LYS A 546 -20.86 12.05 -9.11
C LYS A 546 -21.09 13.26 -10.03
N GLY A 547 -21.72 13.05 -11.19
CA GLY A 547 -22.09 14.08 -12.15
C GLY A 547 -20.93 14.60 -13.01
N ALA A 548 -21.24 15.16 -14.17
CA ALA A 548 -20.25 15.62 -15.16
C ALA A 548 -20.74 16.81 -16.01
N TRP A 549 -19.79 17.48 -16.63
CA TRP A 549 -19.99 18.64 -17.51
C TRP A 549 -20.12 18.23 -18.97
N PHE A 550 -21.05 18.88 -19.68
CA PHE A 550 -21.33 18.67 -21.09
C PHE A 550 -21.53 20.02 -21.82
N PRO A 551 -21.18 20.14 -23.10
CA PRO A 551 -21.53 21.30 -23.92
C PRO A 551 -23.04 21.33 -24.18
N VAL A 552 -23.65 22.52 -24.26
CA VAL A 552 -25.05 22.64 -24.70
C VAL A 552 -25.12 22.66 -26.22
N ILE A 553 -25.89 21.72 -26.78
CA ILE A 553 -26.20 21.65 -28.22
C ILE A 553 -27.70 21.89 -28.42
N ARG A 554 -28.03 22.65 -29.46
CA ARG A 554 -29.40 22.93 -29.89
C ARG A 554 -29.48 22.80 -31.42
N GLU A 555 -30.66 22.91 -32.02
CA GLU A 555 -30.86 22.74 -33.47
C GLU A 555 -29.96 23.64 -34.34
N LYS A 556 -29.53 24.80 -33.82
CA LYS A 556 -28.68 25.78 -34.51
C LYS A 556 -27.17 25.50 -34.38
N GLY A 557 -26.75 24.46 -33.68
CA GLY A 557 -25.34 24.17 -33.38
C GLY A 557 -25.04 24.09 -31.88
N ARG A 558 -23.77 23.81 -31.57
CA ARG A 558 -23.19 23.95 -30.23
C ARG A 558 -23.22 25.42 -29.78
N VAL A 559 -23.72 25.68 -28.58
CA VAL A 559 -23.76 27.03 -27.99
C VAL A 559 -22.39 27.31 -27.36
N LYS A 560 -21.71 28.37 -27.85
CA LYS A 560 -20.41 28.78 -27.29
C LYS A 560 -20.60 29.45 -25.93
N GLY A 561 -19.75 29.10 -24.95
CA GLY A 561 -19.81 29.68 -23.61
C GLY A 561 -21.06 29.26 -22.82
N LEU A 562 -21.59 28.06 -23.08
CA LEU A 562 -22.71 27.49 -22.33
C LEU A 562 -22.48 26.00 -22.11
N TYR A 563 -22.39 25.62 -20.85
CA TYR A 563 -22.14 24.26 -20.37
C TYR A 563 -23.29 23.83 -19.46
N ARG A 564 -23.58 22.53 -19.44
CA ARG A 564 -24.59 21.95 -18.59
C ARG A 564 -23.94 20.89 -17.70
N PHE A 565 -24.18 20.98 -16.39
CA PHE A 565 -23.79 19.93 -15.45
C PHE A 565 -24.99 19.03 -15.21
N TYR A 566 -24.82 17.71 -15.35
CA TYR A 566 -25.83 16.71 -15.00
C TYR A 566 -25.38 15.88 -13.81
N ARG A 567 -26.32 15.50 -12.94
CA ARG A 567 -26.07 14.66 -11.76
C ARG A 567 -27.29 13.79 -11.41
N LEU A 568 -27.09 12.50 -11.26
CA LEU A 568 -28.15 11.59 -10.78
C LEU A 568 -28.36 11.78 -9.28
N GLY A 569 -29.63 11.92 -8.85
CA GLY A 569 -30.00 12.00 -7.44
C GLY A 569 -29.72 10.68 -6.71
N ALA A 570 -29.48 10.74 -5.39
CA ALA A 570 -29.12 9.58 -4.57
C ALA A 570 -30.19 8.47 -4.52
N ASN A 571 -31.43 8.75 -4.93
CA ASN A 571 -32.52 7.78 -5.07
C ASN A 571 -32.61 7.17 -6.48
N HIS A 572 -31.72 7.56 -7.40
CA HIS A 572 -31.68 7.22 -8.82
C HIS A 572 -32.94 7.54 -9.64
N LYS A 573 -33.91 8.29 -9.08
CA LYS A 573 -35.17 8.63 -9.77
C LYS A 573 -35.09 9.85 -10.66
N PHE A 574 -34.21 10.80 -10.33
CA PHE A 574 -34.12 12.07 -11.05
C PHE A 574 -32.68 12.38 -11.47
N LEU A 575 -32.51 12.75 -12.73
CA LEU A 575 -31.27 13.34 -13.25
C LEU A 575 -31.42 14.87 -13.19
N HIS A 576 -30.74 15.49 -12.23
CA HIS A 576 -30.75 16.93 -11.99
C HIS A 576 -29.75 17.63 -12.91
N TYR A 577 -30.06 18.85 -13.36
CA TYR A 577 -29.14 19.64 -14.17
C TYR A 577 -29.29 21.15 -13.99
N GLY A 578 -28.25 21.88 -14.44
CA GLY A 578 -28.21 23.33 -14.51
C GLY A 578 -27.32 23.81 -15.66
N GLU A 579 -27.62 24.97 -16.25
CA GLU A 579 -26.80 25.61 -17.30
C GLU A 579 -25.91 26.72 -16.70
N PHE A 580 -24.65 26.78 -17.13
CA PHE A 580 -23.62 27.69 -16.63
C PHE A 580 -22.82 28.29 -17.79
N SER A 581 -22.33 29.53 -17.63
CA SER A 581 -21.51 30.21 -18.64
C SER A 581 -20.09 29.64 -18.77
N GLU A 582 -19.60 28.98 -17.73
CA GLU A 582 -18.27 28.37 -17.67
C GLU A 582 -18.28 27.08 -16.84
N VAL A 583 -17.25 26.26 -17.01
CA VAL A 583 -17.03 25.05 -16.20
C VAL A 583 -16.39 25.47 -14.88
N LEU A 584 -17.08 25.23 -13.77
CA LEU A 584 -16.58 25.60 -12.44
C LEU A 584 -15.47 24.65 -11.97
N ASN A 585 -14.50 25.19 -11.23
CA ASN A 585 -13.45 24.42 -10.53
C ASN A 585 -13.96 23.58 -9.34
N ARG A 586 -15.27 23.64 -9.07
CA ARG A 586 -15.98 22.79 -8.10
C ARG A 586 -17.20 22.17 -8.76
N ARG A 587 -17.75 21.11 -8.18
CA ARG A 587 -19.05 20.58 -8.62
C ARG A 587 -20.19 21.48 -8.11
N PRO A 588 -21.24 21.70 -8.91
CA PRO A 588 -22.46 22.35 -8.43
C PRO A 588 -23.12 21.59 -7.27
N LEU A 589 -23.66 22.34 -6.31
CA LEU A 589 -24.47 21.82 -5.22
C LEU A 589 -25.86 21.42 -5.74
N PRO A 590 -26.60 20.52 -5.05
CA PRO A 590 -27.96 20.14 -5.48
C PRO A 590 -28.90 21.32 -5.67
N ASP A 591 -28.78 22.34 -4.82
CA ASP A 591 -29.62 23.56 -4.86
C ASP A 591 -29.30 24.47 -6.06
N GLU A 592 -28.15 24.27 -6.73
CA GLU A 592 -27.75 24.97 -7.95
C GLU A 592 -28.25 24.25 -9.23
N LEU A 593 -28.92 23.10 -9.10
CA LEU A 593 -29.45 22.28 -10.19
C LEU A 593 -30.99 22.33 -10.18
N SER A 594 -31.54 23.44 -10.66
CA SER A 594 -32.97 23.74 -10.64
C SER A 594 -33.83 22.81 -11.50
N GLU A 595 -33.25 22.25 -12.57
CA GLU A 595 -33.96 21.41 -13.53
C GLU A 595 -33.78 19.92 -13.21
N ARG A 596 -34.77 19.10 -13.60
CA ARG A 596 -34.73 17.64 -13.38
C ARG A 596 -35.42 16.86 -14.50
N ILE A 597 -34.88 15.69 -14.78
CA ILE A 597 -35.45 14.69 -15.70
C ILE A 597 -35.84 13.47 -14.86
N ASP A 598 -37.09 13.00 -15.01
CA ASP A 598 -37.55 11.78 -14.35
C ASP A 598 -37.03 10.54 -15.11
N MET A 599 -36.19 9.74 -14.45
CA MET A 599 -35.57 8.57 -15.04
C MET A 599 -36.55 7.41 -15.27
N SER A 600 -37.73 7.42 -14.63
CA SER A 600 -38.77 6.43 -14.92
C SER A 600 -39.40 6.59 -16.31
N LEU A 601 -39.25 7.76 -16.92
CA LEU A 601 -39.69 8.04 -18.29
C LEU A 601 -38.62 7.70 -19.34
N ALA A 602 -37.37 7.46 -18.92
CA ALA A 602 -36.29 7.12 -19.83
C ALA A 602 -36.41 5.65 -20.28
N THR A 603 -36.47 5.43 -21.58
CA THR A 603 -36.67 4.08 -22.15
C THR A 603 -35.50 3.58 -22.98
N ASP A 604 -34.69 4.48 -23.55
CA ASP A 604 -33.51 4.07 -24.32
C ASP A 604 -32.40 5.13 -24.40
N LEU A 605 -31.25 4.71 -24.93
CA LEU A 605 -30.13 5.54 -25.31
C LEU A 605 -29.90 5.41 -26.82
N LEU A 606 -30.01 6.51 -27.56
CA LEU A 606 -29.64 6.54 -28.98
C LEU A 606 -28.22 7.09 -29.12
N THR A 607 -27.30 6.24 -29.58
CA THR A 607 -25.87 6.56 -29.72
C THR A 607 -25.49 6.86 -31.17
N GLY A 608 -24.38 7.57 -31.39
CA GLY A 608 -23.83 7.79 -32.72
C GLY A 608 -24.77 8.57 -33.64
N GLN A 609 -24.73 8.23 -34.93
CA GLN A 609 -25.58 8.86 -35.96
C GLN A 609 -27.09 8.65 -35.73
N SER A 610 -27.48 7.71 -34.86
CA SER A 610 -28.87 7.47 -34.46
C SER A 610 -29.38 8.48 -33.42
N SER A 611 -28.48 9.25 -32.78
CA SER A 611 -28.84 10.31 -31.84
C SER A 611 -29.60 11.46 -32.53
N PRO A 612 -30.72 11.94 -31.95
CA PRO A 612 -31.41 13.17 -32.35
C PRO A 612 -30.52 14.40 -32.59
N ILE A 613 -29.34 14.48 -31.94
CA ILE A 613 -28.33 15.53 -32.18
C ILE A 613 -28.05 15.73 -33.67
N PHE A 614 -27.94 14.63 -34.44
CA PHE A 614 -27.57 14.65 -35.85
C PHE A 614 -28.73 14.88 -36.82
N ARG A 615 -29.97 15.04 -36.33
CA ARG A 615 -31.12 15.46 -37.17
C ARG A 615 -30.89 16.85 -37.79
N SER A 616 -30.15 17.73 -37.10
CA SER A 616 -29.75 19.01 -37.66
C SER A 616 -28.43 18.92 -38.43
N ARG A 617 -28.44 19.35 -39.69
CA ARG A 617 -27.22 19.51 -40.52
C ARG A 617 -26.20 20.48 -39.92
N LYS A 618 -26.58 21.33 -38.95
CA LYS A 618 -25.65 22.23 -38.24
C LYS A 618 -24.81 21.51 -37.18
N ASN A 619 -25.20 20.31 -36.76
CA ASN A 619 -24.50 19.50 -35.76
C ASN A 619 -23.58 18.42 -36.39
N ALA A 620 -23.51 18.34 -37.72
CA ALA A 620 -22.71 17.34 -38.45
C ALA A 620 -21.18 17.41 -38.22
N GLY A 621 -20.70 18.47 -37.56
CA GLY A 621 -19.29 18.60 -37.15
C GLY A 621 -18.97 18.04 -35.76
N GLU A 622 -19.96 17.59 -35.00
CA GLU A 622 -19.76 16.91 -33.71
C GLU A 622 -19.38 15.44 -33.94
N ASN A 623 -18.57 14.86 -33.04
CA ASN A 623 -18.11 13.48 -33.21
C ASN A 623 -19.22 12.47 -32.84
N PRO A 624 -19.73 11.65 -33.78
CA PRO A 624 -20.75 10.65 -33.48
C PRO A 624 -20.28 9.62 -32.44
N SER A 625 -19.00 9.23 -32.44
CA SER A 625 -18.49 8.21 -31.50
C SER A 625 -18.43 8.66 -30.04
N LEU A 626 -18.76 9.92 -29.74
CA LEU A 626 -18.81 10.51 -28.41
C LEU A 626 -20.17 11.13 -28.10
N SER A 627 -21.17 10.90 -28.95
CA SER A 627 -22.48 11.56 -28.89
C SER A 627 -23.59 10.54 -28.62
N PHE A 628 -24.47 10.85 -27.68
CA PHE A 628 -25.65 10.04 -27.39
C PHE A 628 -26.81 10.89 -26.84
N SER A 629 -28.02 10.34 -26.87
CA SER A 629 -29.23 10.99 -26.34
C SER A 629 -30.04 10.01 -25.50
N LEU A 630 -30.54 10.48 -24.36
CA LEU A 630 -31.53 9.79 -23.54
C LEU A 630 -32.92 10.05 -24.13
N VAL A 631 -33.69 9.00 -24.42
CA VAL A 631 -35.02 9.12 -25.07
C VAL A 631 -36.14 8.52 -24.25
N SER A 632 -37.34 9.07 -24.42
CA SER A 632 -38.58 8.57 -23.82
C SER A 632 -39.58 8.16 -24.90
N SER A 633 -40.19 6.99 -24.75
CA SER A 633 -41.31 6.54 -25.60
C SER A 633 -42.62 7.29 -25.34
N SER A 634 -42.73 8.05 -24.24
CA SER A 634 -43.95 8.77 -23.87
C SER A 634 -44.01 10.21 -24.39
N SER A 635 -43.02 10.67 -25.16
CA SER A 635 -43.05 12.02 -25.76
C SER A 635 -44.15 12.11 -26.83
N SER A 636 -45.13 12.97 -26.62
CA SER A 636 -46.20 13.27 -27.61
C SER A 636 -45.67 13.97 -28.87
N ASP A 637 -44.46 14.51 -28.82
CA ASP A 637 -43.79 15.17 -29.93
C ASP A 637 -42.86 14.21 -30.70
N GLN A 638 -43.39 13.59 -31.75
CA GLN A 638 -42.61 12.69 -32.63
C GLN A 638 -41.43 13.41 -33.32
N ALA A 639 -41.42 14.74 -33.36
CA ALA A 639 -40.33 15.52 -33.95
C ALA A 639 -39.04 15.50 -33.12
N ASN A 640 -39.12 15.41 -31.78
CA ASN A 640 -37.96 15.47 -30.88
C ASN A 640 -38.14 14.58 -29.62
N PRO A 641 -37.86 13.26 -29.70
CA PRO A 641 -38.03 12.32 -28.58
C PRO A 641 -36.88 12.36 -27.54
N SER A 642 -35.97 13.34 -27.64
CA SER A 642 -34.81 13.45 -26.73
C SER A 642 -35.19 14.14 -25.43
N MET A 643 -34.92 13.48 -24.31
CA MET A 643 -35.00 14.06 -22.96
C MET A 643 -33.74 14.87 -22.64
N ALA A 644 -32.59 14.38 -23.10
CA ALA A 644 -31.30 15.03 -22.93
C ALA A 644 -30.31 14.54 -24.00
N ASP A 645 -29.62 15.51 -24.61
CA ASP A 645 -28.53 15.29 -25.57
C ASP A 645 -27.17 15.47 -24.90
N PHE A 646 -26.23 14.58 -25.19
CA PHE A 646 -24.89 14.53 -24.59
C PHE A 646 -23.82 14.40 -25.67
N VAL A 647 -22.78 15.23 -25.57
CA VAL A 647 -21.53 15.06 -26.33
C VAL A 647 -20.36 15.06 -25.35
N CYS A 648 -19.70 13.93 -25.24
CA CYS A 648 -18.63 13.71 -24.28
C CYS A 648 -17.32 14.36 -24.72
N SER A 649 -16.52 14.75 -23.73
CA SER A 649 -15.15 15.26 -23.94
C SER A 649 -14.13 14.15 -24.20
N SER A 650 -14.43 12.91 -23.82
CA SER A 650 -13.54 11.75 -23.97
C SER A 650 -14.31 10.44 -24.13
N ALA A 651 -13.64 9.41 -24.66
CA ALA A 651 -14.19 8.05 -24.76
C ALA A 651 -14.49 7.44 -23.38
N VAL A 652 -13.73 7.81 -22.34
CA VAL A 652 -13.96 7.38 -20.95
C VAL A 652 -15.27 7.95 -20.41
N GLN A 653 -15.50 9.27 -20.56
CA GLN A 653 -16.77 9.88 -20.15
C GLN A 653 -17.95 9.27 -20.92
N TYR A 654 -17.75 8.95 -22.21
CA TYR A 654 -18.76 8.28 -23.02
C TYR A 654 -19.09 6.87 -22.51
N SER A 655 -18.10 6.02 -22.24
CA SER A 655 -18.37 4.66 -21.75
C SER A 655 -18.94 4.64 -20.33
N GLU A 656 -18.43 5.49 -19.43
CA GLU A 656 -18.97 5.65 -18.08
C GLU A 656 -20.45 6.03 -18.07
N TRP A 657 -20.86 7.00 -18.89
CA TRP A 657 -22.23 7.50 -18.91
C TRP A 657 -23.18 6.60 -19.70
N THR A 658 -22.76 6.07 -20.86
CA THR A 658 -23.62 5.18 -21.66
C THR A 658 -23.83 3.83 -20.98
N ASP A 659 -22.79 3.19 -20.42
CA ASP A 659 -22.97 1.97 -19.64
C ASP A 659 -23.67 2.24 -18.31
N GLY A 660 -23.41 3.38 -17.66
CA GLY A 660 -24.13 3.77 -16.44
C GLY A 660 -25.63 3.89 -16.63
N PHE A 661 -26.09 4.52 -17.71
CA PHE A 661 -27.51 4.59 -18.04
C PHE A 661 -28.07 3.24 -18.49
N ASN A 662 -27.35 2.45 -19.29
CA ASN A 662 -27.80 1.11 -19.67
C ASN A 662 -27.96 0.19 -18.46
N MET A 663 -26.97 0.15 -17.56
CA MET A 663 -27.02 -0.65 -16.33
C MET A 663 -28.08 -0.16 -15.33
N LEU A 664 -28.42 1.14 -15.34
CA LEU A 664 -29.53 1.70 -14.55
C LEU A 664 -30.90 1.30 -15.12
N LEU A 665 -30.99 1.10 -16.45
CA LEU A 665 -32.19 0.65 -17.16
C LEU A 665 -32.23 -0.89 -17.35
N ASP A 666 -31.36 -1.63 -16.64
CA ASP A 666 -31.17 -3.09 -16.74
C ASP A 666 -31.00 -3.61 -18.19
N LYS A 667 -30.29 -2.83 -19.00
CA LYS A 667 -29.90 -3.16 -20.38
C LYS A 667 -28.49 -3.74 -20.45
N ASN A 668 -28.21 -4.38 -21.58
CA ASN A 668 -26.87 -4.90 -21.92
C ASN A 668 -25.82 -3.78 -21.96
N ILE A 669 -24.58 -4.14 -21.61
CA ILE A 669 -23.40 -3.30 -21.72
C ILE A 669 -23.17 -2.91 -23.18
N ALA A 670 -22.95 -1.63 -23.45
CA ALA A 670 -22.76 -1.13 -24.81
C ALA A 670 -21.28 -1.08 -25.22
N ASN A 671 -20.37 -0.80 -24.28
CA ASN A 671 -18.95 -0.62 -24.58
C ASN A 671 -18.12 -1.87 -24.28
N ARG A 672 -17.27 -2.26 -25.24
CA ARG A 672 -16.42 -3.45 -25.12
C ARG A 672 -15.46 -3.35 -23.93
N ASP A 673 -14.89 -2.18 -23.68
CA ASP A 673 -13.95 -1.93 -22.57
C ASP A 673 -14.56 -2.24 -21.19
N THR A 674 -15.85 -1.93 -20.99
CA THR A 674 -16.56 -2.25 -19.74
C THR A 674 -16.82 -3.76 -19.61
N ALA A 675 -17.12 -4.45 -20.72
CA ALA A 675 -17.27 -5.90 -20.72
C ALA A 675 -15.92 -6.63 -20.49
N GLU A 676 -14.85 -6.18 -21.13
CA GLU A 676 -13.47 -6.65 -20.88
C GLU A 676 -13.05 -6.43 -19.43
N TYR A 677 -13.37 -5.28 -18.83
CA TYR A 677 -13.07 -5.00 -17.42
C TYR A 677 -13.80 -5.95 -16.47
N ILE A 678 -15.07 -6.27 -16.71
CA ILE A 678 -15.81 -7.26 -15.90
C ILE A 678 -15.20 -8.66 -16.05
N GLN A 679 -14.79 -9.06 -17.25
CA GLN A 679 -14.08 -10.34 -17.45
C GLN A 679 -12.75 -10.37 -16.70
N GLN A 680 -11.95 -9.29 -16.75
CA GLN A 680 -10.69 -9.18 -16.00
C GLN A 680 -10.90 -9.29 -14.48
N LEU A 681 -11.90 -8.60 -13.93
CA LEU A 681 -12.26 -8.72 -12.50
C LEU A 681 -12.69 -10.16 -12.15
N THR A 682 -13.50 -10.78 -13.02
CA THR A 682 -13.96 -12.16 -12.85
C THR A 682 -12.78 -13.13 -12.85
N ASP A 683 -11.87 -13.03 -13.82
CA ASP A 683 -10.73 -13.93 -13.97
C ASP A 683 -9.72 -13.74 -12.81
N VAL A 684 -9.56 -12.53 -12.27
CA VAL A 684 -8.78 -12.28 -11.04
C VAL A 684 -9.47 -12.92 -9.82
N ALA A 685 -10.78 -12.74 -9.64
CA ALA A 685 -11.52 -13.34 -8.53
C ALA A 685 -11.48 -14.87 -8.56
N VAL A 686 -11.63 -15.49 -9.74
CA VAL A 686 -11.46 -16.94 -9.94
C VAL A 686 -10.03 -17.36 -9.56
N LYS A 687 -8.99 -16.67 -10.05
CA LYS A 687 -7.59 -17.00 -9.72
C LYS A 687 -7.28 -16.85 -8.23
N LEU A 688 -7.87 -15.87 -7.55
CA LEU A 688 -7.75 -15.71 -6.09
C LEU A 688 -8.39 -16.88 -5.33
N ALA A 689 -9.60 -17.30 -5.70
CA ALA A 689 -10.24 -18.46 -5.06
C ALA A 689 -9.57 -19.80 -5.40
N LEU A 690 -8.85 -19.89 -6.53
CA LEU A 690 -8.05 -21.07 -6.89
C LEU A 690 -6.66 -21.08 -6.23
N LEU A 691 -6.16 -19.94 -5.72
CA LEU A 691 -4.90 -19.89 -4.97
C LEU A 691 -5.00 -20.70 -3.67
N ASP A 692 -6.12 -20.63 -2.97
CA ASP A 692 -6.38 -21.42 -1.75
C ASP A 692 -6.29 -22.93 -2.03
N LEU A 693 -6.87 -23.40 -3.14
CA LEU A 693 -6.86 -24.82 -3.52
C LEU A 693 -5.51 -25.31 -4.04
N THR A 694 -4.79 -24.44 -4.78
CA THR A 694 -3.48 -24.78 -5.36
C THR A 694 -2.33 -24.68 -4.36
N GLY A 695 -2.48 -23.90 -3.28
CA GLY A 695 -1.52 -23.85 -2.16
C GLY A 695 -1.46 -25.16 -1.37
N ASP A 696 -2.61 -25.78 -1.12
CA ASP A 696 -2.72 -27.01 -0.32
C ASP A 696 -2.60 -28.31 -1.17
N GLY A 697 -2.44 -28.20 -2.49
CA GLY A 697 -2.31 -29.35 -3.39
C GLY A 697 -3.57 -30.19 -3.52
N ILE A 698 -4.74 -29.62 -3.25
CA ILE A 698 -6.04 -30.31 -3.27
C ILE A 698 -6.49 -30.48 -4.73
N ASP A 699 -6.63 -31.73 -5.20
CA ASP A 699 -7.24 -31.98 -6.50
C ASP A 699 -8.74 -31.64 -6.44
N VAL A 700 -9.17 -30.74 -7.32
CA VAL A 700 -10.58 -30.43 -7.53
C VAL A 700 -11.23 -31.64 -8.19
N ALA A 701 -11.74 -32.56 -7.36
CA ALA A 701 -12.40 -33.75 -7.83
C ALA A 701 -13.53 -33.42 -8.81
N ALA A 702 -13.59 -34.12 -9.94
CA ALA A 702 -14.64 -33.96 -10.96
C ALA A 702 -16.04 -34.43 -10.49
N VAL A 703 -16.18 -34.80 -9.22
CA VAL A 703 -17.42 -35.30 -8.62
C VAL A 703 -18.37 -34.13 -8.38
N SER A 704 -19.39 -34.03 -9.24
CA SER A 704 -20.61 -33.29 -8.91
C SER A 704 -21.18 -33.85 -7.61
N THR A 705 -21.45 -32.95 -6.64
CA THR A 705 -21.92 -33.20 -5.27
C THR A 705 -20.96 -34.00 -4.38
N VAL A 706 -20.17 -33.26 -3.58
CA VAL A 706 -19.84 -33.72 -2.22
C VAL A 706 -21.15 -33.72 -1.44
N ASP A 707 -21.60 -34.89 -0.96
CA ASP A 707 -22.73 -34.96 -0.04
C ASP A 707 -22.35 -34.22 1.25
N VAL A 708 -22.99 -33.07 1.48
CA VAL A 708 -22.89 -32.34 2.74
C VAL A 708 -23.61 -33.20 3.79
N PRO A 709 -22.93 -33.69 4.83
CA PRO A 709 -23.58 -34.48 5.86
C PRO A 709 -24.69 -33.68 6.55
N ASP A 710 -25.76 -34.35 6.97
CA ASP A 710 -26.77 -33.73 7.83
C ASP A 710 -26.10 -33.11 9.06
N LEU A 711 -26.59 -31.93 9.47
CA LEU A 711 -26.08 -31.22 10.64
C LEU A 711 -26.08 -32.15 11.87
N PRO A 712 -24.97 -32.24 12.64
CA PRO A 712 -24.91 -33.08 13.83
C PRO A 712 -26.05 -32.74 14.80
N THR A 713 -26.84 -33.74 15.15
CA THR A 713 -27.96 -33.59 16.10
C THR A 713 -27.51 -33.49 17.56
N SER A 714 -26.21 -33.70 17.83
CA SER A 714 -25.57 -33.54 19.13
C SER A 714 -24.87 -32.18 19.25
N SER A 715 -25.14 -31.44 20.33
CA SER A 715 -24.46 -30.18 20.68
C SER A 715 -23.03 -30.35 21.24
N THR A 716 -22.45 -31.54 21.11
CA THR A 716 -21.06 -31.85 21.49
C THR A 716 -20.11 -31.49 20.35
N PHE A 717 -19.61 -30.26 20.36
CA PHE A 717 -18.57 -29.79 19.43
C PHE A 717 -17.20 -30.30 19.87
N TRP A 718 -16.36 -30.66 18.89
CA TRP A 718 -14.95 -30.98 19.09
C TRP A 718 -14.10 -29.94 18.37
N TYR A 719 -13.11 -29.39 19.06
CA TYR A 719 -12.09 -28.51 18.49
C TYR A 719 -10.74 -29.22 18.62
N ASP A 720 -9.99 -29.29 17.53
CA ASP A 720 -8.62 -29.81 17.51
C ASP A 720 -7.65 -28.64 17.64
N ASP A 721 -7.22 -28.35 18.87
CA ASP A 721 -6.19 -27.35 19.14
C ASP A 721 -4.83 -27.88 18.67
N GLY A 722 -4.46 -27.56 17.43
CA GLY A 722 -3.29 -28.08 16.70
C GLY A 722 -1.91 -27.77 17.28
N ALA A 723 -1.62 -28.24 18.49
CA ALA A 723 -0.30 -28.26 19.13
C ALA A 723 0.33 -29.66 18.98
N GLY A 724 0.89 -29.92 17.79
CA GLY A 724 1.30 -31.27 17.40
C GLY A 724 2.61 -31.81 18.01
N VAL A 725 2.76 -33.13 17.97
CA VAL A 725 4.05 -33.83 17.91
C VAL A 725 3.93 -34.96 16.89
N ALA A 726 4.89 -35.06 15.97
CA ALA A 726 4.93 -36.13 14.96
C ALA A 726 5.53 -37.43 15.51
N GLY A 727 4.99 -38.58 15.06
CA GLY A 727 5.73 -39.85 15.07
C GLY A 727 4.89 -41.10 15.31
N GLY A 728 4.93 -42.04 14.35
CA GLY A 728 4.71 -43.46 14.66
C GLY A 728 3.64 -44.20 13.85
N ALA A 729 4.07 -44.76 12.71
CA ALA A 729 3.65 -46.06 12.15
C ALA A 729 2.17 -46.36 11.80
N LEU A 730 1.99 -46.87 10.57
CA LEU A 730 0.90 -47.78 10.22
C LEU A 730 0.79 -48.93 11.25
N LEU A 731 -0.43 -49.28 11.65
CA LEU A 731 -0.78 -50.69 11.89
C LEU A 731 -2.27 -50.96 11.62
N ALA A 732 -2.51 -52.10 11.01
CA ALA A 732 -3.72 -52.42 10.27
C ALA A 732 -4.88 -53.00 11.11
N ALA A 733 -6.09 -52.86 10.55
CA ALA A 733 -7.13 -53.89 10.42
C ALA A 733 -7.85 -54.48 11.66
N LEU A 734 -9.19 -54.54 11.50
CA LEU A 734 -10.11 -55.62 11.92
C LEU A 734 -10.06 -56.09 13.39
N GLY A 735 -11.09 -55.72 14.16
CA GLY A 735 -11.31 -56.24 15.52
C GLY A 735 -12.76 -56.09 15.98
N ASP A 736 -13.53 -57.15 15.84
CA ASP A 736 -14.91 -57.32 16.31
C ASP A 736 -15.01 -57.29 17.86
N GLY A 737 -16.22 -57.07 18.39
CA GLY A 737 -16.62 -57.67 19.67
C GLY A 737 -16.60 -56.84 20.96
N ARG A 738 -17.79 -56.36 21.34
CA ARG A 738 -18.42 -56.52 22.67
C ARG A 738 -17.78 -55.97 23.97
N SER A 739 -18.58 -55.10 24.60
CA SER A 739 -18.98 -55.10 26.03
C SER A 739 -17.97 -54.86 27.16
N ALA A 740 -18.19 -53.78 27.91
CA ALA A 740 -18.32 -53.82 29.37
C ALA A 740 -19.25 -52.71 29.88
N THR A 741 -20.07 -53.02 30.90
CA THR A 741 -20.96 -52.11 31.64
C THR A 741 -20.31 -51.77 33.02
N PRO A 742 -20.99 -51.18 34.02
CA PRO A 742 -21.05 -49.73 34.27
C PRO A 742 -20.48 -49.27 35.65
N VAL A 743 -20.35 -47.93 35.85
CA VAL A 743 -20.71 -47.09 37.05
C VAL A 743 -20.78 -47.79 38.44
N PRO A 744 -20.14 -47.31 39.56
CA PRO A 744 -20.32 -45.95 40.13
C PRO A 744 -19.17 -45.25 40.96
N ASN A 745 -19.35 -43.93 41.10
CA ASN A 745 -19.22 -43.01 42.27
C ASN A 745 -17.93 -42.80 43.12
N GLY A 746 -17.82 -41.53 43.56
CA GLY A 746 -16.82 -40.91 44.44
C GLY A 746 -16.39 -39.57 43.82
N GLU A 747 -17.12 -38.46 43.93
CA GLU A 747 -17.19 -37.57 45.13
C GLU A 747 -15.79 -37.27 45.71
N GLU A 748 -15.31 -36.04 45.85
CA GLU A 748 -15.88 -34.69 45.61
C GLU A 748 -15.47 -34.18 44.18
N ASP A 749 -15.56 -32.91 43.72
CA ASP A 749 -15.77 -31.59 44.33
C ASP A 749 -16.43 -30.57 43.32
N GLU A 750 -16.52 -29.29 43.69
CA GLU A 750 -17.35 -28.20 43.14
C GLU A 750 -17.07 -27.62 41.73
N ALA A 751 -18.14 -27.67 40.93
CA ALA A 751 -18.53 -26.81 39.80
C ALA A 751 -19.02 -25.41 40.30
N PHE A 752 -19.24 -24.30 39.55
CA PHE A 752 -18.97 -23.82 38.18
C PHE A 752 -19.39 -22.32 38.09
N SER A 753 -19.12 -21.62 36.97
CA SER A 753 -19.79 -20.35 36.52
C SER A 753 -19.51 -19.09 37.38
N GLU A 754 -19.47 -17.83 36.89
CA GLU A 754 -19.65 -17.17 35.57
C GLU A 754 -18.89 -15.80 35.61
N ALA A 755 -18.66 -15.01 34.56
CA ALA A 755 -18.92 -15.05 33.10
C ALA A 755 -17.88 -14.13 32.40
N GLY A 756 -17.78 -14.12 31.06
CA GLY A 756 -16.93 -13.10 30.38
C GLY A 756 -16.62 -13.28 28.90
N GLY A 757 -17.52 -13.82 28.08
CA GLY A 757 -17.27 -13.97 26.64
C GLY A 757 -17.26 -12.64 25.87
N SER A 758 -16.19 -12.35 25.13
CA SER A 758 -16.18 -11.34 24.08
C SER A 758 -16.38 -12.00 22.72
N VAL A 759 -17.51 -11.71 22.07
CA VAL A 759 -17.79 -12.14 20.69
C VAL A 759 -16.75 -11.52 19.75
N TYR A 760 -16.00 -12.34 19.02
CA TYR A 760 -15.27 -11.87 17.85
C TYR A 760 -16.25 -11.69 16.69
N GLU A 761 -16.76 -10.47 16.58
CA GLU A 761 -17.59 -10.02 15.47
C GLU A 761 -16.73 -10.01 14.19
N VAL A 762 -17.08 -10.85 13.22
CA VAL A 762 -16.38 -10.90 11.92
C VAL A 762 -16.69 -9.60 11.19
N ALA A 763 -15.72 -8.68 11.18
CA ALA A 763 -15.84 -7.39 10.52
C ALA A 763 -16.14 -7.58 9.03
N SER A 764 -17.25 -7.00 8.57
CA SER A 764 -17.66 -7.00 7.17
C SER A 764 -16.65 -6.26 6.28
N THR A 765 -16.47 -6.75 5.06
CA THR A 765 -15.50 -6.29 4.06
C THR A 765 -15.91 -4.97 3.35
N ASP A 766 -16.35 -3.97 4.11
CA ASP A 766 -17.00 -2.74 3.60
C ASP A 766 -16.14 -1.45 3.68
N SER A 767 -14.83 -1.55 3.96
CA SER A 767 -13.97 -0.37 4.24
C SER A 767 -12.79 -0.12 3.28
N PHE A 768 -12.70 -0.81 2.13
CA PHE A 768 -11.51 -0.81 1.26
C PHE A 768 -11.59 0.04 -0.02
N LEU A 769 -12.53 0.99 -0.13
CA LEU A 769 -12.78 1.74 -1.39
C LEU A 769 -12.64 3.28 -1.32
N ASP A 770 -12.28 3.86 -0.17
CA ASP A 770 -12.15 5.33 -0.01
C ASP A 770 -10.71 5.90 -0.17
N CYS A 771 -9.79 5.11 -0.75
CA CYS A 771 -8.38 5.52 -0.94
C CYS A 771 -7.96 5.73 -2.41
N TYR A 772 -8.87 6.09 -3.33
CA TYR A 772 -8.52 6.62 -4.68
C TYR A 772 -9.58 7.56 -5.28
N THR A 773 -9.58 8.83 -4.85
CA THR A 773 -9.91 10.01 -5.70
C THR A 773 -9.13 11.23 -5.24
#